data_AF-A0A7J7DBQ8-F1
#
_entry.id   AF-A0A7J7DBQ8-F1
#
_cell.length_a   1.000
_cell.length_b   1.000
_cell.length_c   1.000
_cell.angle_alpha   90.00
_cell.angle_beta   90.00
_cell.angle_gamma   90.00
#
_symmetry.space_group_name_H-M   'P 1'
#
loop_
_entity.id
_entity.type
_entity.pdbx_description
1 polymer ?
#
loop_
_entity_poly.entity_id
_entity_poly.type
_entity_poly.pdbx_seq_one_letter_code
_entity_poly.pdbx_strand_id
1 'polypeptide(L)'
;MESPETGRMAGGIVLDFPVRDYTAPISATPLRVPKRLRERLVTECKTPSTVEEIEAKLRDADLRREQFYKKVSSKARPKPRSPSQSSSHEEDLGQRLEAKLQAAEQKRLSILAKAQKRLARLDELRQAAKTGVEMRFERERQKLGTKVESRVQQAEANRMLIVKAYRQRRATLKERSSQSLLRRVARENRYKERVRTAIHQKRMAAEKKRMGLLEAEKNRAHARVLQVQQVAMSISHQREIERRRLRDQLEDRLQRAKRHRAEYLRQRGRQRGRQHNYVRVNWNRLHKQQADLLSRKLARCWRRFLRTRKTTLDLAKAYDALNINENRVKSLPFEQLALLIESTATLQTVKSLLDRLDSRFKLAKASTSTNHLTGFDDIDHLLRRVATPKKRTATRTSLRGRDLKKASSVREGTKGPATLSRYPVRIVLCAYMILGHPDAVFSGQGEREISLSKSAKEFVREFELLLKIILEGPIQSFDEESDTTTSQKRWTFRSQLATFDRAWSSYLNCFVVWKVRDAQSLEEDLVRAACQLELSMIQKCKLTAEGNNDSLTHDLKAIQKQVTEDQKLIREKVKHLSGDAGIERMECALSETRSKYFEAKENGSPVGSPILSSLYPGSPSTSIPAGMSSASSSDRQSNVIVGTEKPSRVVCSLFREDNSSSSENFGSFSPRNSYLDSQLYAENEVIVNEFLHDQRRAVLDGVNDSHEDQNGIKSKIRETMEKAFWDGIIESMKQDKPNYDRVVQLMREVRDEICEMAPQSWKQDIVEAIDLEVLSQVAVITSLPFLAAFYILLYYLFFLS
;
A
#
# COMPACT_ATOMS: atom_id res chain seq x y z
N MET A 1 -81.47 43.90 53.34
CA MET A 1 -80.66 43.51 52.17
C MET A 1 -79.61 44.59 51.98
N GLU A 2 -78.31 44.30 51.88
CA GLU A 2 -77.61 43.04 52.18
C GLU A 2 -76.12 43.38 52.42
N SER A 3 -75.46 42.61 53.29
CA SER A 3 -74.05 42.79 53.71
C SER A 3 -73.10 41.97 52.80
N PRO A 4 -71.81 41.72 53.13
CA PRO A 4 -70.87 42.31 54.13
C PRO A 4 -69.56 42.85 53.46
N GLU A 5 -68.73 43.73 54.05
CA GLU A 5 -67.81 43.57 55.21
C GLU A 5 -66.85 42.35 55.13
N THR A 6 -65.59 42.32 55.59
CA THR A 6 -64.59 43.23 56.21
C THR A 6 -63.18 42.61 55.95
N GLY A 7 -62.00 43.17 56.28
CA GLY A 7 -61.61 44.47 56.85
C GLY A 7 -60.30 44.41 57.68
N ARG A 8 -59.23 45.10 57.24
CA ARG A 8 -57.91 45.34 57.92
C ARG A 8 -57.02 44.14 58.29
N MET A 9 -55.84 44.06 57.66
CA MET A 9 -54.54 43.96 58.33
C MET A 9 -53.42 44.53 57.44
N ALA A 10 -52.53 45.35 57.99
CA ALA A 10 -51.27 45.75 57.37
C ALA A 10 -50.24 46.13 58.45
N GLY A 11 -49.53 45.13 58.97
CA GLY A 11 -48.28 45.37 59.70
C GLY A 11 -47.20 45.82 58.71
N GLY A 12 -46.37 46.77 59.11
CA GLY A 12 -45.36 47.36 58.20
C GLY A 12 -44.08 46.54 58.08
N ILE A 13 -43.18 47.03 57.24
CA ILE A 13 -41.73 47.18 57.48
C ILE A 13 -41.20 48.13 56.39
N VAL A 14 -40.47 49.17 56.80
CA VAL A 14 -39.77 50.06 55.87
C VAL A 14 -38.42 49.43 55.53
N LEU A 15 -38.16 49.23 54.25
CA LEU A 15 -36.90 48.71 53.71
C LEU A 15 -36.41 49.65 52.62
N ASP A 16 -35.36 50.40 52.93
CA ASP A 16 -34.73 51.37 52.02
C ASP A 16 -33.40 50.76 51.52
N PHE A 17 -33.24 50.65 50.20
CA PHE A 17 -32.06 50.05 49.56
C PHE A 17 -31.44 51.04 48.55
N PRO A 18 -30.27 51.63 48.84
CA PRO A 18 -29.58 52.49 47.88
C PRO A 18 -28.78 51.66 46.86
N VAL A 19 -29.05 51.89 45.58
CA VAL A 19 -28.24 51.43 44.45
C VAL A 19 -26.91 52.18 44.45
N ARG A 20 -25.84 51.52 43.98
CA ARG A 20 -24.45 51.98 44.08
C ARG A 20 -23.79 51.88 42.71
N ASP A 21 -23.08 52.93 42.28
CA ASP A 21 -22.17 52.82 41.13
C ASP A 21 -20.89 53.67 41.25
N TYR A 22 -19.80 53.01 40.84
CA TYR A 22 -18.45 53.41 40.39
C TYR A 22 -17.47 54.34 41.18
N THR A 23 -16.24 53.79 41.28
CA THR A 23 -14.88 54.42 41.31
C THR A 23 -14.29 55.09 42.56
N ALA A 24 -13.58 54.25 43.33
CA ALA A 24 -12.26 54.48 43.97
C ALA A 24 -12.10 55.47 45.16
N PRO A 25 -11.15 55.23 46.11
CA PRO A 25 -11.41 55.54 47.52
C PRO A 25 -10.38 56.45 48.21
N ILE A 26 -10.85 57.50 48.91
CA ILE A 26 -10.09 58.16 49.99
C ILE A 26 -11.01 58.42 51.20
N SER A 27 -10.54 57.96 52.37
CA SER A 27 -10.85 58.35 53.75
C SER A 27 -12.09 59.22 54.08
N ALA A 28 -13.02 58.65 54.87
CA ALA A 28 -13.26 59.07 56.27
C ALA A 28 -14.39 58.26 56.94
N THR A 29 -14.10 57.60 58.07
CA THR A 29 -15.12 57.16 59.04
C THR A 29 -14.97 57.94 60.35
N PRO A 30 -16.07 58.28 61.05
CA PRO A 30 -16.01 59.11 62.25
C PRO A 30 -15.39 58.36 63.44
N LEU A 31 -14.51 59.05 64.17
CA LEU A 31 -13.67 58.46 65.22
C LEU A 31 -14.43 58.15 66.52
N ARG A 32 -14.08 57.01 67.13
CA ARG A 32 -14.69 56.48 68.37
C ARG A 32 -14.36 57.31 69.61
N VAL A 33 -15.37 57.50 70.46
CA VAL A 33 -15.24 58.03 71.84
C VAL A 33 -14.32 57.13 72.71
N PRO A 34 -13.40 57.69 73.53
CA PRO A 34 -12.48 56.92 74.38
C PRO A 34 -13.14 55.98 75.41
N LYS A 35 -12.53 54.81 75.65
CA LYS A 35 -13.04 53.76 76.57
C LYS A 35 -13.41 54.27 77.97
N ARG A 36 -12.61 55.16 78.57
CA ARG A 36 -12.87 55.75 79.91
C ARG A 36 -14.22 56.46 80.02
N LEU A 37 -14.75 57.01 78.93
CA LEU A 37 -16.07 57.64 78.92
C LEU A 37 -17.19 56.60 78.80
N ARG A 38 -16.98 55.50 78.07
CA ARG A 38 -17.94 54.38 78.05
C ARG A 38 -18.08 53.70 79.41
N GLU A 39 -16.97 53.45 80.10
CA GLU A 39 -16.99 52.82 81.43
C GLU A 39 -17.70 53.69 82.48
N ARG A 40 -17.60 55.02 82.38
CA ARG A 40 -18.38 55.96 83.22
C ARG A 40 -19.86 56.00 82.85
N LEU A 41 -20.19 56.08 81.56
CA LEU A 41 -21.59 56.17 81.10
C LEU A 41 -22.40 54.87 81.27
N VAL A 42 -21.74 53.72 81.44
CA VAL A 42 -22.40 52.42 81.64
C VAL A 42 -22.64 52.09 83.12
N THR A 43 -21.95 52.76 84.06
CA THR A 43 -21.94 52.36 85.48
C THR A 43 -22.87 53.20 86.38
N GLU A 44 -23.31 54.39 85.95
CA GLU A 44 -24.18 55.28 86.74
C GLU A 44 -25.52 55.58 86.04
N CYS A 45 -26.29 54.53 85.73
CA CYS A 45 -27.71 54.63 85.34
C CYS A 45 -28.58 53.73 86.23
N LYS A 46 -28.61 54.03 87.54
CA LYS A 46 -29.58 53.46 88.49
C LYS A 46 -30.06 54.55 89.44
N THR A 47 -31.36 54.85 89.34
CA THR A 47 -32.17 55.77 90.17
C THR A 47 -31.74 57.24 90.24
N PRO A 48 -32.67 58.21 90.20
CA PRO A 48 -32.34 59.60 90.55
C PRO A 48 -31.92 59.65 92.03
N SER A 49 -30.77 60.26 92.32
CA SER A 49 -30.28 60.39 93.70
C SER A 49 -31.26 61.19 94.54
N THR A 50 -31.75 60.59 95.63
CA THR A 50 -32.61 61.25 96.60
C THR A 50 -31.86 62.41 97.29
N VAL A 51 -32.62 63.40 97.79
CA VAL A 51 -32.05 64.59 98.44
C VAL A 51 -31.08 64.21 99.56
N GLU A 52 -31.42 63.19 100.34
CA GLU A 52 -30.57 62.63 101.41
C GLU A 52 -29.21 62.13 100.93
N GLU A 53 -29.10 61.54 99.73
CA GLU A 53 -27.79 61.15 99.16
C GLU A 53 -26.96 62.36 98.74
N ILE A 54 -27.61 63.42 98.25
CA ILE A 54 -26.95 64.67 97.85
C ILE A 54 -26.43 65.37 99.11
N GLU A 55 -27.24 65.47 100.15
CA GLU A 55 -26.84 66.00 101.46
C GLU A 55 -25.75 65.16 102.14
N ALA A 56 -25.80 63.83 102.04
CA ALA A 56 -24.74 62.96 102.53
C ALA A 56 -23.42 63.19 101.79
N LYS A 57 -23.44 63.31 100.46
CA LYS A 57 -22.25 63.63 99.65
C LYS A 57 -21.70 65.04 99.94
N LEU A 58 -22.57 66.00 100.24
CA LEU A 58 -22.17 67.35 100.68
C LEU A 58 -21.53 67.32 102.07
N ARG A 59 -22.16 66.68 103.07
CA ARG A 59 -21.58 66.53 104.41
C ARG A 59 -20.23 65.82 104.39
N ASP A 60 -20.08 64.78 103.57
CA ASP A 60 -18.81 64.07 103.37
C ASP A 60 -17.76 64.92 102.62
N ALA A 61 -18.18 65.81 101.71
CA ALA A 61 -17.30 66.82 101.12
C ALA A 61 -16.85 67.88 102.13
N ASP A 62 -17.71 68.29 103.07
CA ASP A 62 -17.36 69.20 104.15
C ASP A 62 -16.46 68.55 105.20
N LEU A 63 -16.69 67.28 105.53
CA LEU A 63 -15.80 66.49 106.38
C LEU A 63 -14.39 66.37 105.76
N ARG A 64 -14.29 66.19 104.43
CA ARG A 64 -13.01 66.29 103.69
C ARG A 64 -12.39 67.68 103.78
N ARG A 65 -13.18 68.76 103.67
CA ARG A 65 -12.69 70.15 103.82
C ARG A 65 -12.18 70.40 105.25
N GLU A 66 -12.89 69.96 106.29
CA GLU A 66 -12.42 70.05 107.68
C GLU A 66 -11.13 69.27 107.93
N GLN A 67 -11.04 68.03 107.42
CA GLN A 67 -9.82 67.24 107.54
C GLN A 67 -8.63 67.92 106.84
N PHE A 68 -8.88 68.57 105.69
CA PHE A 68 -7.88 69.38 105.00
C PHE A 68 -7.46 70.59 105.85
N TYR A 69 -8.40 71.37 106.38
CA TYR A 69 -8.10 72.51 107.26
C TYR A 69 -7.37 72.08 108.53
N LYS A 70 -7.71 70.94 109.15
CA LYS A 70 -6.95 70.34 110.28
C LYS A 70 -5.52 69.92 109.87
N LYS A 71 -5.32 69.44 108.65
CA LYS A 71 -3.97 69.12 108.09
C LYS A 71 -3.14 70.36 107.75
N VAL A 72 -3.79 71.48 107.44
CA VAL A 72 -3.12 72.78 107.21
C VAL A 72 -2.78 73.45 108.55
N SER A 73 -3.71 73.49 109.52
CA SER A 73 -3.47 74.11 110.83
C SER A 73 -2.43 73.36 111.68
N SER A 74 -2.37 72.03 111.59
CA SER A 74 -1.30 71.22 112.22
C SER A 74 0.08 71.46 111.60
N LYS A 75 0.16 71.92 110.34
CA LYS A 75 1.41 72.39 109.71
C LYS A 75 1.75 73.84 110.04
N ALA A 76 0.80 74.63 110.52
CA ALA A 76 0.96 76.05 110.83
C ALA A 76 1.33 76.35 112.30
N ARG A 77 1.42 75.34 113.18
CA ARG A 77 1.95 75.52 114.54
C ARG A 77 3.46 75.75 114.49
N PRO A 78 4.01 76.75 115.22
CA PRO A 78 5.44 76.85 115.46
C PRO A 78 5.95 75.57 116.13
N LYS A 79 7.07 75.01 115.65
CA LYS A 79 7.75 73.93 116.37
C LYS A 79 8.29 74.47 117.70
N PRO A 80 8.14 73.75 118.83
CA PRO A 80 8.80 74.13 120.07
C PRO A 80 10.33 74.13 119.87
N ARG A 81 11.01 75.12 120.48
CA ARG A 81 12.48 75.22 120.50
C ARG A 81 13.08 73.96 121.12
N SER A 82 14.02 73.32 120.44
CA SER A 82 14.98 72.41 121.08
C SER A 82 15.88 73.22 122.01
N PRO A 83 16.25 72.72 123.20
CA PRO A 83 17.13 73.43 124.12
C PRO A 83 18.57 73.46 123.57
N SER A 84 19.27 74.55 123.87
CA SER A 84 20.68 74.73 123.56
C SER A 84 21.54 73.75 124.36
N GLN A 85 22.48 73.08 123.70
CA GLN A 85 23.61 72.44 124.37
C GLN A 85 24.88 72.74 123.58
N SER A 86 25.82 73.41 124.23
CA SER A 86 27.11 73.83 123.70
C SER A 86 28.21 73.14 124.49
N SER A 87 29.02 72.33 123.81
CA SER A 87 30.32 71.87 124.33
C SER A 87 31.26 71.50 123.17
N SER A 88 32.51 71.91 123.34
CA SER A 88 33.69 71.75 122.47
C SER A 88 33.93 70.37 121.85
N HIS A 89 34.16 70.34 120.52
CA HIS A 89 35.23 69.57 119.87
C HIS A 89 35.39 70.04 118.40
N GLU A 90 36.59 70.48 117.98
CA GLU A 90 36.85 70.75 116.55
C GLU A 90 37.12 69.47 115.75
N GLU A 91 37.60 68.41 116.42
CA GLU A 91 37.88 67.09 115.82
C GLU A 91 36.61 66.42 115.25
N ASP A 92 35.43 66.79 115.76
CA ASP A 92 34.12 66.31 115.27
C ASP A 92 33.74 66.88 113.89
N LEU A 93 34.22 68.06 113.49
CA LEU A 93 33.77 68.68 112.23
C LEU A 93 34.31 67.95 111.00
N GLY A 94 35.57 67.52 111.06
CA GLY A 94 36.20 66.68 110.03
C GLY A 94 35.49 65.33 109.91
N GLN A 95 35.38 64.60 111.03
CA GLN A 95 34.71 63.30 111.09
C GLN A 95 33.24 63.37 110.63
N ARG A 96 32.51 64.44 110.97
CA ARG A 96 31.12 64.65 110.56
C ARG A 96 30.97 65.03 109.09
N LEU A 97 31.94 65.70 108.49
CA LEU A 97 31.96 65.97 107.05
C LEU A 97 32.33 64.71 106.26
N GLU A 98 33.31 63.95 106.75
CA GLU A 98 33.68 62.65 106.21
C GLU A 98 32.51 61.66 106.26
N ALA A 99 31.85 61.51 107.42
CA ALA A 99 30.65 60.67 107.56
C ALA A 99 29.50 61.12 106.63
N LYS A 100 29.37 62.41 106.33
CA LYS A 100 28.41 62.91 105.32
C LYS A 100 28.81 62.57 103.89
N LEU A 101 30.09 62.65 103.55
CA LEU A 101 30.61 62.25 102.23
C LEU A 101 30.47 60.74 102.04
N GLN A 102 30.89 59.93 103.02
CA GLN A 102 30.70 58.48 103.05
C GLN A 102 29.20 58.12 102.94
N ALA A 103 28.30 58.79 103.67
CA ALA A 103 26.86 58.56 103.54
C ALA A 103 26.30 58.98 102.17
N ALA A 104 26.82 60.06 101.56
CA ALA A 104 26.45 60.48 100.21
C ALA A 104 26.95 59.51 99.13
N GLU A 105 28.16 58.96 99.29
CA GLU A 105 28.74 57.93 98.44
C GLU A 105 27.98 56.61 98.57
N GLN A 106 27.75 56.11 99.79
CA GLN A 106 26.89 54.96 100.05
C GLN A 106 25.49 55.14 99.44
N LYS A 107 24.91 56.35 99.54
CA LYS A 107 23.63 56.67 98.89
C LYS A 107 23.73 56.61 97.36
N ARG A 108 24.78 57.19 96.75
CA ARG A 108 25.06 57.14 95.30
C ARG A 108 25.22 55.69 94.81
N LEU A 109 26.05 54.91 95.49
CA LEU A 109 26.24 53.48 95.23
C LEU A 109 24.93 52.70 95.40
N SER A 110 24.11 53.00 96.40
CA SER A 110 22.78 52.37 96.56
C SER A 110 21.84 52.69 95.40
N ILE A 111 21.90 53.91 94.85
CA ILE A 111 21.08 54.33 93.70
C ILE A 111 21.56 53.64 92.43
N LEU A 112 22.87 53.58 92.20
CA LEU A 112 23.47 52.85 91.08
C LEU A 112 23.16 51.35 91.15
N ALA A 113 23.33 50.71 92.31
CA ALA A 113 22.99 49.31 92.51
C ALA A 113 21.47 49.05 92.32
N LYS A 114 20.60 49.97 92.76
CA LYS A 114 19.15 49.89 92.48
C LYS A 114 18.84 50.06 90.99
N ALA A 115 19.55 50.93 90.27
CA ALA A 115 19.39 51.14 88.84
C ALA A 115 19.88 49.92 88.03
N GLN A 116 21.06 49.40 88.35
CA GLN A 116 21.62 48.16 87.75
C GLN A 116 20.69 46.96 87.98
N LYS A 117 20.19 46.76 89.21
CA LYS A 117 19.20 45.69 89.51
C LYS A 117 17.88 45.87 88.75
N ARG A 118 17.47 47.10 88.42
CA ARG A 118 16.29 47.36 87.56
C ARG A 118 16.60 47.09 86.08
N LEU A 119 17.78 47.46 85.59
CA LEU A 119 18.19 47.21 84.21
C LEU A 119 18.32 45.71 83.94
N ALA A 120 19.02 44.98 84.81
CA ALA A 120 19.17 43.52 84.72
C ALA A 120 17.81 42.81 84.63
N ARG A 121 16.85 43.17 85.49
CA ARG A 121 15.48 42.63 85.43
C ARG A 121 14.73 42.96 84.13
N LEU A 122 14.99 44.12 83.52
CA LEU A 122 14.38 44.47 82.22
C LEU A 122 15.02 43.69 81.08
N ASP A 123 16.34 43.45 81.12
CA ASP A 123 17.02 42.62 80.13
C ASP A 123 16.71 41.12 80.29
N GLU A 124 16.55 40.62 81.52
CA GLU A 124 15.98 39.28 81.80
C GLU A 124 14.59 39.13 81.16
N LEU A 125 13.69 40.11 81.35
CA LEU A 125 12.36 40.11 80.73
C LEU A 125 12.42 40.21 79.21
N ARG A 126 13.33 41.01 78.65
CA ARG A 126 13.57 41.11 77.20
C ARG A 126 14.08 39.79 76.63
N GLN A 127 15.02 39.13 77.29
CA GLN A 127 15.56 37.83 76.88
C GLN A 127 14.49 36.74 76.97
N ALA A 128 13.72 36.69 78.07
CA ALA A 128 12.60 35.76 78.23
C ALA A 128 11.49 35.98 77.18
N ALA A 129 11.22 37.24 76.80
CA ALA A 129 10.32 37.55 75.70
C ALA A 129 10.87 37.08 74.35
N LYS A 130 12.17 37.30 74.08
CA LYS A 130 12.84 36.87 72.86
C LYS A 130 12.84 35.35 72.70
N THR A 131 13.32 34.61 73.70
CA THR A 131 13.32 33.14 73.71
C THR A 131 11.89 32.60 73.68
N GLY A 132 10.95 33.25 74.35
CA GLY A 132 9.52 32.91 74.28
C GLY A 132 8.90 33.10 72.89
N VAL A 133 9.44 33.98 72.03
CA VAL A 133 9.03 34.11 70.62
C VAL A 133 9.75 33.07 69.75
N GLU A 134 11.06 32.91 69.90
CA GLU A 134 11.86 31.89 69.19
C GLU A 134 11.28 30.47 69.42
N MET A 135 10.95 30.11 70.65
CA MET A 135 10.31 28.84 71.01
C MET A 135 8.89 28.67 70.47
N ARG A 136 8.17 29.76 70.16
CA ARG A 136 6.87 29.69 69.48
C ARG A 136 7.06 29.42 67.99
N PHE A 137 7.97 30.15 67.35
CA PHE A 137 8.33 29.96 65.95
C PHE A 137 8.85 28.54 65.69
N GLU A 138 9.74 28.00 66.52
CA GLU A 138 10.27 26.65 66.32
C GLU A 138 9.19 25.57 66.47
N ARG A 139 8.26 25.73 67.43
CA ARG A 139 7.09 24.83 67.57
C ARG A 139 6.14 24.91 66.37
N GLU A 140 5.93 26.10 65.80
CA GLU A 140 5.12 26.28 64.60
C GLU A 140 5.81 25.67 63.38
N ARG A 141 7.12 25.89 63.22
CA ARG A 141 7.96 25.27 62.20
C ARG A 141 7.92 23.74 62.27
N GLN A 142 8.03 23.15 63.46
CA GLN A 142 7.91 21.70 63.66
C GLN A 142 6.51 21.17 63.32
N LYS A 143 5.44 21.85 63.75
CA LYS A 143 4.05 21.51 63.39
C LYS A 143 3.79 21.62 61.89
N LEU A 144 4.38 22.60 61.22
CA LEU A 144 4.30 22.76 59.77
C LEU A 144 5.13 21.70 59.06
N GLY A 145 6.33 21.38 59.55
CA GLY A 145 7.18 20.30 59.04
C GLY A 145 6.46 18.96 59.02
N THR A 146 5.94 18.49 60.15
CA THR A 146 5.19 17.22 60.22
C THR A 146 3.90 17.24 59.40
N LYS A 147 3.25 18.40 59.26
CA LYS A 147 2.07 18.56 58.38
C LYS A 147 2.44 18.54 56.89
N VAL A 148 3.63 19.01 56.50
CA VAL A 148 4.15 18.89 55.13
C VAL A 148 4.59 17.46 54.86
N GLU A 149 5.36 16.83 55.76
CA GLU A 149 5.82 15.43 55.64
C GLU A 149 4.66 14.46 55.47
N SER A 150 3.63 14.54 56.33
CA SER A 150 2.42 13.70 56.23
C SER A 150 1.65 13.94 54.93
N ARG A 151 1.61 15.17 54.40
CA ARG A 151 1.00 15.49 53.10
C ARG A 151 1.83 14.95 51.93
N VAL A 152 3.15 14.97 52.01
CA VAL A 152 4.05 14.36 51.01
C VAL A 152 3.87 12.84 51.00
N GLN A 153 3.92 12.18 52.15
CA GLN A 153 3.67 10.74 52.27
C GLN A 153 2.28 10.34 51.74
N GLN A 154 1.24 11.13 52.02
CA GLN A 154 -0.09 10.92 51.46
C GLN A 154 -0.11 11.09 49.94
N ALA A 155 0.59 12.08 49.39
CA ALA A 155 0.70 12.30 47.95
C ALA A 155 1.48 11.18 47.25
N GLU A 156 2.54 10.66 47.86
CA GLU A 156 3.30 9.52 47.37
C GLU A 156 2.48 8.22 47.39
N ALA A 157 1.75 7.95 48.48
CA ALA A 157 0.82 6.83 48.56
C ALA A 157 -0.25 6.91 47.45
N ASN A 158 -0.86 8.09 47.25
CA ASN A 158 -1.82 8.32 46.17
C ASN A 158 -1.19 8.11 44.78
N ARG A 159 0.01 8.63 44.55
CA ARG A 159 0.77 8.42 43.30
C ARG A 159 1.02 6.94 43.04
N MET A 160 1.42 6.18 44.08
CA MET A 160 1.66 4.74 43.97
C MET A 160 0.38 3.94 43.70
N LEU A 161 -0.75 4.31 44.32
CA LEU A 161 -2.05 3.71 44.02
C LEU A 161 -2.47 3.95 42.56
N ILE A 162 -2.32 5.19 42.07
CA ILE A 162 -2.60 5.56 40.67
C ILE A 162 -1.72 4.74 39.71
N VAL A 163 -0.41 4.69 39.95
CA VAL A 163 0.53 3.91 39.12
C VAL A 163 0.22 2.40 39.16
N LYS A 164 -0.17 1.85 40.33
CA LYS A 164 -0.59 0.45 40.46
C LYS A 164 -1.87 0.17 39.67
N ALA A 165 -2.87 1.04 39.75
CA ALA A 165 -4.11 0.92 38.99
C ALA A 165 -3.86 0.98 37.47
N TYR A 166 -3.01 1.90 36.99
CA TYR A 166 -2.62 1.95 35.57
C TYR A 166 -1.85 0.70 35.12
N ARG A 167 -0.93 0.17 35.94
CA ARG A 167 -0.23 -1.09 35.65
C ARG A 167 -1.20 -2.27 35.56
N GLN A 168 -2.17 -2.36 36.47
CA GLN A 168 -3.22 -3.38 36.44
C GLN A 168 -4.10 -3.26 35.19
N ARG A 169 -4.62 -2.07 34.86
CA ARG A 169 -5.41 -1.83 33.63
C ARG A 169 -4.64 -2.22 32.37
N ARG A 170 -3.34 -1.87 32.30
CA ARG A 170 -2.48 -2.25 31.17
C ARG A 170 -2.21 -3.76 31.11
N ALA A 171 -2.13 -4.44 32.24
CA ALA A 171 -2.00 -5.90 32.29
C ALA A 171 -3.30 -6.59 31.82
N THR A 172 -4.46 -6.18 32.32
CA THR A 172 -5.76 -6.77 31.91
C THR A 172 -6.07 -6.50 30.44
N LEU A 173 -5.70 -5.34 29.90
CA LEU A 173 -5.87 -5.03 28.48
C LEU A 173 -4.93 -5.88 27.60
N LYS A 174 -3.66 -6.06 28.02
CA LYS A 174 -2.74 -7.00 27.34
C LYS A 174 -3.30 -8.42 27.35
N GLU A 175 -3.84 -8.88 28.47
CA GLU A 175 -4.43 -10.22 28.59
C GLU A 175 -5.68 -10.38 27.70
N ARG A 176 -6.58 -9.39 27.67
CA ARG A 176 -7.72 -9.40 26.73
C ARG A 176 -7.25 -9.46 25.28
N SER A 177 -6.24 -8.66 24.92
CA SER A 177 -5.69 -8.65 23.55
C SER A 177 -5.04 -9.99 23.18
N SER A 178 -4.30 -10.64 24.09
CA SER A 178 -3.71 -11.96 23.82
C SER A 178 -4.75 -13.07 23.75
N GLN A 179 -5.78 -13.04 24.60
CA GLN A 179 -6.91 -13.97 24.53
C GLN A 179 -7.69 -13.82 23.21
N SER A 180 -7.94 -12.58 22.75
CA SER A 180 -8.58 -12.31 21.45
C SER A 180 -7.74 -12.85 20.28
N LEU A 181 -6.43 -12.57 20.27
CA LEU A 181 -5.51 -13.12 19.27
C LEU A 181 -5.48 -14.65 19.26
N LEU A 182 -5.46 -15.30 20.43
CA LEU A 182 -5.52 -16.77 20.53
C LEU A 182 -6.84 -17.33 19.98
N ARG A 183 -7.98 -16.70 20.29
CA ARG A 183 -9.29 -17.07 19.71
C ARG A 183 -9.27 -16.94 18.19
N ARG A 184 -8.74 -15.84 17.64
CA ARG A 184 -8.60 -15.63 16.19
C ARG A 184 -7.74 -16.69 15.54
N VAL A 185 -6.55 -16.96 16.07
CA VAL A 185 -5.63 -17.99 15.55
C VAL A 185 -6.28 -19.39 15.60
N ALA A 186 -7.04 -19.70 16.65
CA ALA A 186 -7.79 -20.95 16.74
C ALA A 186 -8.91 -21.06 15.66
N ARG A 187 -9.62 -19.95 15.37
CA ARG A 187 -10.61 -19.90 14.27
C ARG A 187 -9.94 -20.11 12.91
N GLU A 188 -8.83 -19.42 12.64
CA GLU A 188 -8.06 -19.56 11.40
C GLU A 188 -7.51 -20.98 11.21
N ASN A 189 -7.02 -21.63 12.28
CA ASN A 189 -6.52 -23.00 12.22
C ASN A 189 -7.64 -24.01 11.90
N ARG A 190 -8.81 -23.89 12.54
CA ARG A 190 -10.00 -24.71 12.21
C ARG A 190 -10.42 -24.54 10.75
N TYR A 191 -10.34 -23.33 10.20
CA TYR A 191 -10.61 -23.08 8.78
C TYR A 191 -9.56 -23.76 7.88
N LYS A 192 -8.26 -23.58 8.18
CA LYS A 192 -7.14 -24.23 7.44
C LYS A 192 -7.27 -25.76 7.47
N GLU A 193 -7.72 -26.35 8.57
CA GLU A 193 -8.01 -27.78 8.68
C GLU A 193 -9.16 -28.23 7.78
N ARG A 194 -10.30 -27.52 7.78
CA ARG A 194 -11.44 -27.80 6.89
C ARG A 194 -11.06 -27.70 5.41
N VAL A 195 -10.25 -26.71 5.03
CA VAL A 195 -9.73 -26.58 3.66
C VAL A 195 -8.80 -27.75 3.32
N ARG A 196 -7.90 -28.14 4.23
CA ARG A 196 -7.02 -29.31 4.04
C ARG A 196 -7.82 -30.60 3.87
N THR A 197 -8.82 -30.88 4.71
CA THR A 197 -9.63 -32.11 4.59
C THR A 197 -10.45 -32.12 3.30
N ALA A 198 -11.04 -30.99 2.89
CA ALA A 198 -11.74 -30.88 1.61
C ALA A 198 -10.81 -31.11 0.40
N ILE A 199 -9.57 -30.63 0.43
CA ILE A 199 -8.56 -30.90 -0.62
C ILE A 199 -8.22 -32.39 -0.66
N HIS A 200 -8.02 -33.04 0.49
CA HIS A 200 -7.74 -34.48 0.56
C HIS A 200 -8.93 -35.30 0.02
N GLN A 201 -10.16 -34.97 0.41
CA GLN A 201 -11.37 -35.62 -0.11
C GLN A 201 -11.48 -35.47 -1.65
N LYS A 202 -11.20 -34.28 -2.20
CA LYS A 202 -11.18 -34.06 -3.65
C LYS A 202 -10.09 -34.89 -4.35
N ARG A 203 -8.90 -35.03 -3.75
CA ARG A 203 -7.83 -35.92 -4.27
C ARG A 203 -8.24 -37.38 -4.26
N MET A 204 -8.73 -37.91 -3.12
CA MET A 204 -9.21 -39.30 -3.02
C MET A 204 -10.35 -39.59 -4.01
N ALA A 205 -11.28 -38.65 -4.21
CA ALA A 205 -12.35 -38.79 -5.19
C ALA A 205 -11.83 -38.80 -6.65
N ALA A 206 -10.81 -38.00 -6.97
CA ALA A 206 -10.16 -38.01 -8.27
C ALA A 206 -9.38 -39.31 -8.51
N GLU A 207 -8.66 -39.81 -7.51
CA GLU A 207 -7.95 -41.09 -7.59
C GLU A 207 -8.90 -42.27 -7.74
N LYS A 208 -10.02 -42.31 -6.99
CA LYS A 208 -11.06 -43.34 -7.15
C LYS A 208 -11.64 -43.33 -8.58
N LYS A 209 -11.88 -42.15 -9.17
CA LYS A 209 -12.29 -42.02 -10.58
C LYS A 209 -11.22 -42.53 -11.55
N ARG A 210 -9.94 -42.17 -11.32
CA ARG A 210 -8.81 -42.64 -12.13
C ARG A 210 -8.68 -44.16 -12.12
N MET A 211 -8.77 -44.77 -10.93
CA MET A 211 -8.70 -46.24 -10.78
C MET A 211 -9.88 -46.93 -11.48
N GLY A 212 -11.12 -46.44 -11.31
CA GLY A 212 -12.28 -47.00 -11.99
C GLY A 212 -12.20 -46.92 -13.52
N LEU A 213 -11.60 -45.86 -14.08
CA LEU A 213 -11.34 -45.77 -15.53
C LEU A 213 -10.28 -46.78 -15.98
N LEU A 214 -9.18 -46.93 -15.25
CA LEU A 214 -8.13 -47.90 -15.54
C LEU A 214 -8.63 -49.35 -15.45
N GLU A 215 -9.49 -49.66 -14.47
CA GLU A 215 -10.15 -50.96 -14.35
C GLU A 215 -11.12 -51.21 -15.51
N ALA A 216 -11.89 -50.21 -15.94
CA ALA A 216 -12.76 -50.32 -17.11
C ALA A 216 -11.96 -50.56 -18.40
N GLU A 217 -10.82 -49.89 -18.59
CA GLU A 217 -9.91 -50.12 -19.72
C GLU A 217 -9.26 -51.50 -19.67
N LYS A 218 -8.78 -51.93 -18.49
CA LYS A 218 -8.27 -53.28 -18.24
C LYS A 218 -9.33 -54.32 -18.63
N ASN A 219 -10.58 -54.16 -18.19
CA ASN A 219 -11.66 -55.11 -18.48
C ASN A 219 -12.02 -55.14 -19.98
N ARG A 220 -12.04 -53.97 -20.66
CA ARG A 220 -12.21 -53.90 -22.13
C ARG A 220 -11.06 -54.60 -22.88
N ALA A 221 -9.83 -54.48 -22.40
CA ALA A 221 -8.67 -55.17 -22.99
C ALA A 221 -8.79 -56.70 -22.83
N HIS A 222 -9.13 -57.19 -21.63
CA HIS A 222 -9.37 -58.61 -21.39
C HIS A 222 -10.51 -59.16 -22.26
N ALA A 223 -11.63 -58.43 -22.39
CA ALA A 223 -12.74 -58.83 -23.25
C ALA A 223 -12.32 -58.97 -24.74
N ARG A 224 -11.49 -58.06 -25.26
CA ARG A 224 -10.92 -58.16 -26.61
C ARG A 224 -10.00 -59.38 -26.76
N VAL A 225 -9.17 -59.66 -25.76
CA VAL A 225 -8.29 -60.85 -25.77
C VAL A 225 -9.11 -62.14 -25.75
N LEU A 226 -10.17 -62.21 -24.94
CA LEU A 226 -11.08 -63.36 -24.91
C LEU A 226 -11.79 -63.58 -26.25
N GLN A 227 -12.25 -62.50 -26.91
CA GLN A 227 -12.81 -62.59 -28.27
C GLN A 227 -11.78 -63.11 -29.28
N VAL A 228 -10.54 -62.62 -29.24
CA VAL A 228 -9.45 -63.11 -30.12
C VAL A 228 -9.14 -64.59 -29.84
N GLN A 229 -9.13 -65.02 -28.57
CA GLN A 229 -8.94 -66.43 -28.20
C GLN A 229 -10.09 -67.31 -28.71
N GLN A 230 -11.35 -66.89 -28.56
CA GLN A 230 -12.52 -67.61 -29.10
C GLN A 230 -12.44 -67.75 -30.63
N VAL A 231 -12.09 -66.68 -31.35
CA VAL A 231 -11.90 -66.71 -32.81
C VAL A 231 -10.70 -67.60 -33.20
N ALA A 232 -9.60 -67.56 -32.45
CA ALA A 232 -8.46 -68.44 -32.71
C ALA A 232 -8.81 -69.93 -32.50
N MET A 233 -9.61 -70.26 -31.48
CA MET A 233 -10.11 -71.62 -31.26
C MET A 233 -11.10 -72.06 -32.34
N SER A 234 -11.99 -71.19 -32.82
CA SER A 234 -12.90 -71.55 -33.92
C SER A 234 -12.15 -71.79 -35.23
N ILE A 235 -11.12 -70.97 -35.53
CA ILE A 235 -10.26 -71.16 -36.69
C ILE A 235 -9.41 -72.43 -36.58
N SER A 236 -8.88 -72.77 -35.39
CA SER A 236 -8.11 -74.01 -35.20
C SER A 236 -8.99 -75.25 -35.33
N HIS A 237 -10.22 -75.20 -34.81
CA HIS A 237 -11.23 -76.25 -34.98
C HIS A 237 -11.65 -76.41 -36.44
N GLN A 238 -11.93 -75.32 -37.15
CA GLN A 238 -12.26 -75.33 -38.58
C GLN A 238 -11.12 -75.94 -39.42
N ARG A 239 -9.87 -75.53 -39.17
CA ARG A 239 -8.68 -76.12 -39.81
C ARG A 239 -8.53 -77.61 -39.48
N GLU A 240 -8.88 -78.03 -38.28
CA GLU A 240 -8.85 -79.45 -37.91
C GLU A 240 -9.93 -80.26 -38.66
N ILE A 241 -11.14 -79.73 -38.80
CA ILE A 241 -12.20 -80.33 -39.65
C ILE A 241 -11.72 -80.42 -41.11
N GLU A 242 -11.12 -79.37 -41.66
CA GLU A 242 -10.58 -79.38 -43.03
C GLU A 242 -9.43 -80.38 -43.18
N ARG A 243 -8.53 -80.48 -42.19
CA ARG A 243 -7.47 -81.51 -42.17
C ARG A 243 -8.04 -82.92 -42.13
N ARG A 244 -9.14 -83.17 -41.42
CA ARG A 244 -9.83 -84.48 -41.41
C ARG A 244 -10.45 -84.76 -42.78
N ARG A 245 -11.28 -83.85 -43.30
CA ARG A 245 -11.89 -83.96 -44.64
C ARG A 245 -10.85 -84.23 -45.73
N LEU A 246 -9.67 -83.59 -45.68
CA LEU A 246 -8.59 -83.82 -46.64
C LEU A 246 -7.91 -85.18 -46.46
N ARG A 247 -7.79 -85.71 -45.23
CA ARG A 247 -7.35 -87.10 -44.99
C ARG A 247 -8.39 -88.08 -45.54
N ASP A 248 -9.66 -87.88 -45.22
CA ASP A 248 -10.76 -88.73 -45.67
C ASP A 248 -10.80 -88.76 -47.21
N GLN A 249 -10.72 -87.59 -47.88
CA GLN A 249 -10.62 -87.49 -49.34
C GLN A 249 -9.36 -88.15 -49.92
N LEU A 250 -8.22 -88.08 -49.21
CA LEU A 250 -6.99 -88.72 -49.64
C LEU A 250 -7.07 -90.24 -49.49
N GLU A 251 -7.65 -90.73 -48.40
CA GLU A 251 -7.92 -92.15 -48.18
C GLU A 251 -8.92 -92.68 -49.21
N ASP A 252 -10.01 -91.97 -49.47
CA ASP A 252 -10.96 -92.22 -50.55
C ASP A 252 -10.27 -92.32 -51.91
N ARG A 253 -9.33 -91.40 -52.21
CA ARG A 253 -8.54 -91.41 -53.44
C ARG A 253 -7.54 -92.54 -53.47
N LEU A 254 -6.96 -92.96 -52.35
CA LEU A 254 -6.11 -94.14 -52.25
C LEU A 254 -6.91 -95.43 -52.41
N GLN A 255 -8.12 -95.53 -51.84
CA GLN A 255 -9.04 -96.64 -52.03
C GLN A 255 -9.52 -96.71 -53.48
N ARG A 256 -9.93 -95.58 -54.08
CA ARG A 256 -10.25 -95.49 -55.51
C ARG A 256 -9.05 -95.81 -56.39
N ALA A 257 -7.85 -95.36 -56.05
CA ALA A 257 -6.62 -95.73 -56.75
C ALA A 257 -6.28 -97.23 -56.57
N LYS A 258 -6.61 -97.85 -55.44
CA LYS A 258 -6.47 -99.30 -55.22
C LYS A 258 -7.46 -100.08 -56.09
N ARG A 259 -8.72 -99.62 -56.18
CA ARG A 259 -9.76 -100.15 -57.10
C ARG A 259 -9.32 -99.98 -58.56
N HIS A 260 -8.98 -98.76 -58.98
CA HIS A 260 -8.46 -98.47 -60.32
C HIS A 260 -7.12 -99.15 -60.61
N ARG A 261 -6.31 -99.51 -59.62
CA ARG A 261 -5.08 -100.30 -59.85
C ARG A 261 -5.39 -101.80 -59.97
N ALA A 262 -6.44 -102.30 -59.33
CA ALA A 262 -6.97 -103.64 -59.60
C ALA A 262 -7.64 -103.70 -60.99
N GLU A 263 -8.47 -102.72 -61.34
CA GLU A 263 -9.04 -102.54 -62.68
C GLU A 263 -7.97 -102.32 -63.74
N TYR A 264 -6.97 -101.47 -63.48
CA TYR A 264 -5.83 -101.26 -64.36
C TYR A 264 -4.90 -102.48 -64.39
N LEU A 265 -4.91 -103.40 -63.42
CA LEU A 265 -4.24 -104.70 -63.59
C LEU A 265 -5.07 -105.63 -64.48
N ARG A 266 -6.41 -105.61 -64.37
CA ARG A 266 -7.32 -106.27 -65.35
C ARG A 266 -7.18 -105.67 -66.76
N GLN A 267 -6.94 -104.37 -66.88
CA GLN A 267 -6.74 -103.65 -68.15
C GLN A 267 -5.26 -103.61 -68.60
N ARG A 268 -4.26 -103.81 -67.75
CA ARG A 268 -2.84 -103.87 -68.15
C ARG A 268 -2.48 -105.21 -68.80
N GLY A 269 -3.32 -106.24 -68.62
CA GLY A 269 -3.39 -107.37 -69.53
C GLY A 269 -3.95 -107.03 -70.93
N ARG A 270 -4.45 -105.80 -71.13
CA ARG A 270 -5.09 -105.29 -72.36
C ARG A 270 -4.73 -103.82 -72.63
N GLN A 271 -3.51 -103.58 -73.12
CA GLN A 271 -2.93 -102.30 -73.62
C GLN A 271 -1.77 -101.77 -72.75
N ARG A 272 -0.57 -101.78 -73.33
CA ARG A 272 0.64 -101.17 -72.78
C ARG A 272 1.12 -100.06 -73.74
N GLY A 273 0.91 -98.80 -73.35
CA GLY A 273 1.76 -97.68 -73.80
C GLY A 273 1.07 -96.49 -74.47
N ARG A 274 1.05 -95.35 -73.78
CA ARG A 274 1.80 -94.14 -74.20
C ARG A 274 1.89 -93.07 -73.09
N GLN A 275 3.13 -92.65 -72.85
CA GLN A 275 3.61 -91.30 -72.50
C GLN A 275 3.03 -90.52 -71.30
N HIS A 276 3.95 -90.10 -70.42
CA HIS A 276 3.86 -88.96 -69.51
C HIS A 276 4.87 -87.90 -69.96
N ASN A 277 4.53 -86.60 -69.83
CA ASN A 277 5.38 -85.50 -69.35
C ASN A 277 5.04 -84.15 -69.99
N TYR A 278 4.49 -83.21 -69.20
CA TYR A 278 4.97 -81.82 -69.18
C TYR A 278 4.52 -81.10 -67.89
N VAL A 279 4.93 -79.83 -67.72
CA VAL A 279 4.59 -78.89 -66.62
C VAL A 279 5.50 -78.97 -65.38
N ARG A 280 6.76 -78.53 -65.52
CA ARG A 280 7.60 -78.05 -64.39
C ARG A 280 8.49 -76.85 -64.76
N VAL A 281 7.95 -75.85 -65.46
CA VAL A 281 8.75 -74.70 -65.97
C VAL A 281 8.16 -73.30 -65.64
N ASN A 282 6.88 -73.17 -65.28
CA ASN A 282 6.22 -71.85 -65.32
C ASN A 282 6.42 -70.92 -64.10
N TRP A 283 6.82 -71.44 -62.92
CA TRP A 283 6.83 -70.64 -61.69
C TRP A 283 7.94 -69.57 -61.61
N ASN A 284 9.09 -69.80 -62.25
CA ASN A 284 10.25 -68.90 -62.14
C ASN A 284 10.14 -67.63 -63.01
N ARG A 285 9.28 -67.61 -64.05
CA ARG A 285 9.08 -66.41 -64.89
C ARG A 285 8.18 -65.37 -64.21
N LEU A 286 7.15 -65.82 -63.48
CA LEU A 286 6.13 -64.95 -62.88
C LEU A 286 6.73 -64.02 -61.81
N HIS A 287 7.55 -64.56 -60.90
CA HIS A 287 8.20 -63.77 -59.85
C HIS A 287 9.16 -62.71 -60.40
N LYS A 288 9.89 -63.00 -61.49
CA LYS A 288 10.84 -62.05 -62.10
C LYS A 288 10.13 -60.86 -62.74
N GLN A 289 9.04 -61.10 -63.47
CA GLN A 289 8.22 -60.03 -64.06
C GLN A 289 7.54 -59.15 -63.00
N GLN A 290 7.13 -59.74 -61.87
CA GLN A 290 6.50 -59.00 -60.77
C GLN A 290 7.50 -58.08 -60.06
N ALA A 291 8.76 -58.51 -59.90
CA ALA A 291 9.86 -57.66 -59.41
C ALA A 291 10.17 -56.50 -60.37
N ASP A 292 10.23 -56.75 -61.69
CA ASP A 292 10.47 -55.72 -62.70
C ASP A 292 9.33 -54.69 -62.81
N LEU A 293 8.08 -55.09 -62.57
CA LEU A 293 6.95 -54.15 -62.51
C LEU A 293 7.03 -53.24 -61.28
N LEU A 294 7.46 -53.79 -60.13
CA LEU A 294 7.65 -53.03 -58.90
C LEU A 294 8.83 -52.07 -59.00
N SER A 295 9.96 -52.48 -59.57
CA SER A 295 11.13 -51.60 -59.79
C SER A 295 10.78 -50.43 -60.71
N ARG A 296 10.03 -50.67 -61.81
CA ARG A 296 9.53 -49.62 -62.72
C ARG A 296 8.48 -48.70 -62.09
N LYS A 297 7.69 -49.17 -61.12
CA LYS A 297 6.80 -48.31 -60.32
C LYS A 297 7.62 -47.44 -59.35
N LEU A 298 8.56 -48.04 -58.62
CA LEU A 298 9.43 -47.35 -57.67
C LEU A 298 10.29 -46.28 -58.36
N ALA A 299 10.89 -46.57 -59.51
CA ALA A 299 11.65 -45.61 -60.32
C ALA A 299 10.81 -44.47 -60.92
N ARG A 300 9.50 -44.68 -61.14
CA ARG A 300 8.56 -43.60 -61.53
C ARG A 300 8.19 -42.74 -60.32
N CYS A 301 7.90 -43.34 -59.18
CA CYS A 301 7.66 -42.63 -57.92
C CYS A 301 8.88 -41.79 -57.50
N TRP A 302 10.09 -42.33 -57.63
CA TRP A 302 11.35 -41.62 -57.35
C TRP A 302 11.55 -40.42 -58.27
N ARG A 303 11.41 -40.58 -59.60
CA ARG A 303 11.50 -39.46 -60.54
C ARG A 303 10.42 -38.41 -60.34
N ARG A 304 9.20 -38.80 -59.96
CA ARG A 304 8.12 -37.87 -59.58
C ARG A 304 8.48 -37.11 -58.30
N PHE A 305 9.02 -37.78 -57.29
CA PHE A 305 9.46 -37.19 -56.01
C PHE A 305 10.58 -36.15 -56.19
N LEU A 306 11.59 -36.46 -57.01
CA LEU A 306 12.67 -35.53 -57.36
C LEU A 306 12.10 -34.23 -57.94
N ARG A 307 11.18 -34.33 -58.91
CA ARG A 307 10.55 -33.18 -59.58
C ARG A 307 9.59 -32.38 -58.69
N THR A 308 8.91 -33.01 -57.73
CA THR A 308 7.82 -32.35 -56.96
C THR A 308 8.18 -31.94 -55.53
N ARG A 309 9.23 -32.51 -54.92
CA ARG A 309 9.60 -32.22 -53.52
C ARG A 309 11.05 -31.81 -53.30
N LYS A 310 11.91 -31.85 -54.33
CA LYS A 310 13.37 -31.60 -54.29
C LYS A 310 14.12 -32.53 -53.31
N THR A 311 15.40 -32.82 -53.52
CA THR A 311 16.20 -33.56 -52.52
C THR A 311 16.61 -32.63 -51.37
N THR A 312 17.04 -33.19 -50.24
CA THR A 312 17.66 -32.40 -49.16
C THR A 312 18.90 -31.64 -49.64
N LEU A 313 19.64 -32.22 -50.59
CA LEU A 313 20.83 -31.62 -51.19
C LEU A 313 20.49 -30.48 -52.16
N ASP A 314 19.45 -30.62 -52.99
CA ASP A 314 18.98 -29.53 -53.86
C ASP A 314 18.45 -28.33 -53.05
N LEU A 315 17.81 -28.59 -51.91
CA LEU A 315 17.33 -27.56 -50.99
C LEU A 315 18.46 -26.88 -50.24
N ALA A 316 19.49 -27.62 -49.83
CA ALA A 316 20.70 -27.04 -49.23
C ALA A 316 21.46 -26.17 -50.24
N LYS A 317 21.65 -26.63 -51.48
CA LYS A 317 22.25 -25.82 -52.57
C LYS A 317 21.45 -24.56 -52.88
N ALA A 318 20.13 -24.64 -52.84
CA ALA A 318 19.25 -23.47 -53.01
C ALA A 318 19.28 -22.49 -51.82
N TYR A 319 19.71 -22.93 -50.64
CA TYR A 319 19.98 -22.07 -49.49
C TYR A 319 21.39 -21.45 -49.57
N ASP A 320 22.40 -22.25 -49.89
CA ASP A 320 23.79 -21.82 -50.07
C ASP A 320 23.92 -20.71 -51.13
N ALA A 321 23.15 -20.81 -52.22
CA ALA A 321 23.04 -19.75 -53.23
C ALA A 321 22.55 -18.38 -52.68
N LEU A 322 21.82 -18.34 -51.55
CA LEU A 322 21.42 -17.10 -50.88
C LEU A 322 22.58 -16.43 -50.14
N ASN A 323 23.69 -17.15 -49.92
CA ASN A 323 24.92 -16.66 -49.29
C ASN A 323 24.74 -16.08 -47.86
N ILE A 324 23.77 -16.58 -47.09
CA ILE A 324 23.50 -16.15 -45.71
C ILE A 324 24.38 -16.98 -44.74
N ASN A 325 25.66 -16.61 -44.65
CA ASN A 325 26.67 -17.31 -43.85
C ASN A 325 27.28 -16.35 -42.80
N GLU A 326 27.78 -16.87 -41.66
CA GLU A 326 28.34 -16.09 -40.52
C GLU A 326 29.29 -14.97 -40.96
N ASN A 327 30.17 -15.23 -41.93
CA ASN A 327 31.17 -14.26 -42.41
C ASN A 327 30.58 -13.13 -43.27
N ARG A 328 29.55 -13.40 -44.08
CA ARG A 328 28.86 -12.39 -44.91
C ARG A 328 27.92 -11.54 -44.08
N VAL A 329 27.26 -12.14 -43.10
CA VAL A 329 26.31 -11.48 -42.21
C VAL A 329 26.98 -10.45 -41.29
N LYS A 330 28.27 -10.61 -40.96
CA LYS A 330 29.07 -9.61 -40.21
C LYS A 330 29.67 -8.48 -41.06
N SER A 331 29.69 -8.64 -42.39
CA SER A 331 30.36 -7.69 -43.31
C SER A 331 29.39 -6.87 -44.15
N LEU A 332 28.16 -7.35 -44.35
CA LEU A 332 27.06 -6.55 -44.90
C LEU A 332 26.56 -5.52 -43.88
N PRO A 333 26.01 -4.37 -44.30
CA PRO A 333 25.29 -3.44 -43.43
C PRO A 333 23.87 -3.93 -43.14
N PHE A 334 23.33 -3.53 -41.98
CA PHE A 334 22.04 -4.00 -41.44
C PHE A 334 20.87 -3.91 -42.43
N GLU A 335 20.72 -2.78 -43.13
CA GLU A 335 19.63 -2.54 -44.07
C GLU A 335 19.65 -3.52 -45.25
N GLN A 336 20.84 -3.83 -45.78
CA GLN A 336 21.00 -4.79 -46.88
C GLN A 336 20.70 -6.22 -46.41
N LEU A 337 21.14 -6.58 -45.19
CA LEU A 337 20.82 -7.86 -44.59
C LEU A 337 19.30 -8.01 -44.34
N ALA A 338 18.64 -6.96 -43.86
CA ALA A 338 17.20 -6.94 -43.64
C ALA A 338 16.43 -7.16 -44.95
N LEU A 339 16.76 -6.43 -46.02
CA LEU A 339 16.14 -6.60 -47.35
C LEU A 339 16.33 -8.02 -47.91
N LEU A 340 17.51 -8.62 -47.72
CA LEU A 340 17.78 -10.01 -48.12
C LEU A 340 16.93 -11.03 -47.35
N ILE A 341 16.70 -10.81 -46.05
CA ILE A 341 15.90 -11.67 -45.16
C ILE A 341 14.39 -11.49 -45.40
N GLU A 342 13.94 -10.28 -45.74
CA GLU A 342 12.53 -9.99 -46.03
C GLU A 342 12.07 -10.49 -47.40
N SER A 343 12.99 -10.66 -48.35
CA SER A 343 12.71 -11.18 -49.69
C SER A 343 11.86 -12.45 -49.65
N THR A 344 10.75 -12.45 -50.40
CA THR A 344 9.82 -13.57 -50.45
C THR A 344 10.46 -14.84 -51.01
N ALA A 345 11.46 -14.69 -51.88
CA ALA A 345 12.26 -15.80 -52.40
C ALA A 345 13.07 -16.47 -51.27
N THR A 346 13.81 -15.67 -50.49
CA THR A 346 14.58 -16.12 -49.30
C THR A 346 13.66 -16.82 -48.30
N LEU A 347 12.53 -16.22 -47.96
CA LEU A 347 11.59 -16.82 -47.02
C LEU A 347 11.04 -18.17 -47.50
N GLN A 348 10.81 -18.35 -48.81
CA GLN A 348 10.32 -19.60 -49.39
C GLN A 348 11.40 -20.69 -49.48
N THR A 349 12.63 -20.35 -49.89
CA THR A 349 13.75 -21.30 -49.96
C THR A 349 14.10 -21.82 -48.56
N VAL A 350 14.30 -20.91 -47.60
CA VAL A 350 14.59 -21.25 -46.19
C VAL A 350 13.46 -22.09 -45.60
N LYS A 351 12.19 -21.72 -45.83
CA LYS A 351 11.04 -22.54 -45.39
C LYS A 351 11.10 -23.97 -45.92
N SER A 352 11.34 -24.13 -47.22
CA SER A 352 11.34 -25.45 -47.86
C SER A 352 12.44 -26.37 -47.31
N LEU A 353 13.59 -25.80 -46.91
CA LEU A 353 14.66 -26.52 -46.21
C LEU A 353 14.28 -26.85 -44.76
N LEU A 354 13.74 -25.90 -43.99
CA LEU A 354 13.35 -26.12 -42.59
C LEU A 354 12.20 -27.12 -42.43
N ASP A 355 11.16 -27.04 -43.26
CA ASP A 355 10.05 -28.02 -43.31
C ASP A 355 10.58 -29.44 -43.62
N ARG A 356 11.65 -29.52 -44.43
CA ARG A 356 12.34 -30.77 -44.75
C ARG A 356 13.18 -31.30 -43.59
N LEU A 357 13.86 -30.43 -42.85
CA LEU A 357 14.61 -30.79 -41.64
C LEU A 357 13.67 -31.24 -40.51
N ASP A 358 12.56 -30.55 -40.27
CA ASP A 358 11.50 -30.98 -39.33
C ASP A 358 10.94 -32.36 -39.69
N SER A 359 10.63 -32.58 -40.98
CA SER A 359 10.21 -33.90 -41.48
C SER A 359 11.27 -35.00 -41.24
N ARG A 360 12.56 -34.69 -41.42
CA ARG A 360 13.67 -35.64 -41.15
C ARG A 360 13.85 -35.90 -39.66
N PHE A 361 13.71 -34.87 -38.82
CA PHE A 361 13.82 -34.96 -37.37
C PHE A 361 12.70 -35.81 -36.77
N LYS A 362 11.44 -35.57 -37.19
CA LYS A 362 10.28 -36.39 -36.82
C LYS A 362 10.48 -37.87 -37.18
N LEU A 363 11.02 -38.18 -38.37
CA LEU A 363 11.32 -39.55 -38.80
C LEU A 363 12.48 -40.18 -38.02
N ALA A 364 13.52 -39.41 -37.69
CA ALA A 364 14.63 -39.88 -36.85
C ALA A 364 14.14 -40.21 -35.43
N LYS A 365 13.33 -39.33 -34.83
CA LYS A 365 12.75 -39.49 -33.48
C LYS A 365 11.77 -40.67 -33.39
N ALA A 366 10.98 -40.91 -34.44
CA ALA A 366 10.11 -42.08 -34.54
C ALA A 366 10.89 -43.42 -34.71
N SER A 367 12.16 -43.36 -35.13
CA SER A 367 13.03 -44.54 -35.24
C SER A 367 13.73 -44.91 -33.93
N THR A 368 13.78 -44.00 -32.96
CA THR A 368 14.44 -44.18 -31.65
C THR A 368 13.47 -44.48 -30.50
N SER A 369 12.16 -44.32 -30.71
CA SER A 369 11.15 -44.35 -29.64
C SER A 369 10.63 -45.75 -29.28
N THR A 370 11.53 -46.72 -29.06
CA THR A 370 11.16 -48.03 -28.47
C THR A 370 11.43 -48.12 -26.97
N ASN A 371 12.27 -47.27 -26.40
CA ASN A 371 12.50 -47.18 -24.94
C ASN A 371 12.68 -45.72 -24.49
N HIS A 372 12.28 -45.42 -23.24
CA HIS A 372 12.32 -44.13 -22.53
C HIS A 372 11.25 -43.08 -22.88
N LEU A 373 10.20 -43.05 -22.05
CA LEU A 373 9.20 -41.99 -21.93
C LEU A 373 9.62 -40.98 -20.85
N THR A 374 10.62 -40.14 -21.14
CA THR A 374 11.09 -39.10 -20.21
C THR A 374 11.15 -37.74 -20.89
N GLY A 375 10.43 -36.75 -20.35
CA GLY A 375 10.60 -35.32 -20.61
C GLY A 375 10.65 -34.92 -22.09
N PHE A 376 9.49 -34.74 -22.72
CA PHE A 376 9.45 -34.11 -24.04
C PHE A 376 9.87 -32.64 -23.93
N ASP A 377 10.80 -32.20 -24.78
CA ASP A 377 10.97 -30.78 -25.13
C ASP A 377 9.73 -30.30 -25.90
N ASP A 378 8.64 -30.07 -25.17
CA ASP A 378 7.40 -29.50 -25.65
C ASP A 378 7.57 -28.00 -25.90
N ILE A 379 8.14 -27.69 -27.05
CA ILE A 379 8.42 -26.33 -27.52
C ILE A 379 7.13 -25.60 -27.95
N ASP A 380 5.98 -26.27 -28.02
CA ASP A 380 4.74 -25.66 -28.53
C ASP A 380 4.27 -24.48 -27.65
N HIS A 381 4.57 -24.50 -26.35
CA HIS A 381 4.27 -23.37 -25.46
C HIS A 381 5.11 -22.11 -25.78
N LEU A 382 6.37 -22.29 -26.20
CA LEU A 382 7.25 -21.22 -26.67
C LEU A 382 6.78 -20.67 -28.03
N LEU A 383 6.48 -21.58 -28.97
CA LEU A 383 5.99 -21.21 -30.31
C LEU A 383 4.66 -20.45 -30.26
N ARG A 384 3.77 -20.81 -29.32
CA ARG A 384 2.53 -20.06 -29.07
C ARG A 384 2.77 -18.63 -28.57
N ARG A 385 3.85 -18.36 -27.82
CA ARG A 385 4.19 -17.00 -27.35
C ARG A 385 4.77 -16.11 -28.46
N VAL A 386 5.45 -16.68 -29.46
CA VAL A 386 6.01 -15.91 -30.59
C VAL A 386 5.07 -15.89 -31.81
N ALA A 387 4.00 -16.69 -31.81
CA ALA A 387 3.00 -16.66 -32.85
C ALA A 387 2.23 -15.32 -32.86
N THR A 388 2.40 -14.53 -33.90
CA THR A 388 1.67 -13.27 -34.08
C THR A 388 0.15 -13.53 -34.01
N PRO A 389 -0.62 -12.84 -33.14
CA PRO A 389 -2.06 -12.95 -33.16
C PRO A 389 -2.57 -12.52 -34.53
N LYS A 390 -3.32 -13.39 -35.21
CA LYS A 390 -3.96 -13.03 -36.49
C LYS A 390 -4.84 -11.82 -36.23
N LYS A 391 -4.55 -10.69 -36.89
CA LYS A 391 -5.47 -9.54 -36.96
C LYS A 391 -6.86 -10.08 -37.25
N ARG A 392 -7.77 -9.95 -36.27
CA ARG A 392 -9.20 -10.06 -36.52
C ARG A 392 -9.54 -8.83 -37.34
N THR A 393 -9.46 -8.95 -38.67
CA THR A 393 -9.94 -7.93 -39.59
C THR A 393 -11.40 -7.71 -39.26
N ALA A 394 -11.73 -6.59 -38.62
CA ALA A 394 -13.11 -6.20 -38.39
C ALA A 394 -13.80 -6.17 -39.75
N THR A 395 -14.87 -6.95 -39.89
CA THR A 395 -15.64 -7.04 -41.13
C THR A 395 -16.26 -5.69 -41.43
N ARG A 396 -15.61 -4.90 -42.29
CA ARG A 396 -16.20 -3.70 -42.87
C ARG A 396 -17.39 -4.12 -43.71
N THR A 397 -18.59 -3.81 -43.24
CA THR A 397 -19.85 -4.05 -43.94
C THR A 397 -19.81 -3.32 -45.29
N SER A 398 -19.79 -4.07 -46.40
CA SER A 398 -19.92 -3.50 -47.75
C SER A 398 -21.32 -3.80 -48.30
N LEU A 399 -22.14 -2.75 -48.41
CA LEU A 399 -23.45 -2.79 -49.04
C LEU A 399 -23.33 -2.75 -50.56
N ARG A 400 -23.31 -3.92 -51.20
CA ARG A 400 -23.61 -4.26 -52.62
C ARG A 400 -23.07 -5.67 -52.87
N GLY A 401 -23.78 -6.61 -53.51
CA GLY A 401 -25.15 -6.60 -54.00
C GLY A 401 -25.34 -7.66 -55.10
N ARG A 402 -26.52 -8.32 -55.08
CA ARG A 402 -27.05 -9.25 -56.09
C ARG A 402 -26.48 -10.69 -56.13
N ASP A 403 -27.43 -11.62 -56.16
CA ASP A 403 -27.28 -13.06 -56.00
C ASP A 403 -26.79 -13.79 -57.26
N LEU A 404 -26.10 -14.92 -57.04
CA LEU A 404 -26.17 -16.09 -57.93
C LEU A 404 -25.96 -17.37 -57.12
N LYS A 405 -26.98 -18.23 -57.12
CA LYS A 405 -27.03 -19.47 -56.33
C LYS A 405 -25.99 -20.49 -56.80
N LYS A 406 -25.17 -21.02 -55.90
CA LYS A 406 -24.59 -22.36 -56.03
C LYS A 406 -24.48 -23.05 -54.68
N ALA A 407 -25.17 -24.16 -54.52
CA ALA A 407 -25.17 -24.95 -53.30
C ALA A 407 -23.90 -25.80 -53.20
N SER A 408 -23.23 -25.78 -52.03
CA SER A 408 -22.32 -26.85 -51.61
C SER A 408 -22.25 -26.95 -50.09
N SER A 409 -22.91 -27.99 -49.56
CA SER A 409 -22.65 -28.68 -48.29
C SER A 409 -22.06 -27.87 -47.12
N VAL A 410 -22.89 -27.63 -46.11
CA VAL A 410 -22.43 -27.43 -44.73
C VAL A 410 -21.67 -28.69 -44.28
N ARG A 411 -20.35 -28.57 -44.18
CA ARG A 411 -19.54 -29.40 -43.27
C ARG A 411 -18.80 -28.46 -42.34
N GLU A 412 -19.36 -28.31 -41.17
CA GLU A 412 -18.79 -27.57 -40.06
C GLU A 412 -17.59 -28.33 -39.50
N GLY A 413 -16.47 -28.23 -40.21
CA GLY A 413 -15.20 -28.80 -39.79
C GLY A 413 -14.74 -28.08 -38.53
N THR A 414 -14.74 -28.79 -37.41
CA THR A 414 -14.09 -28.37 -36.17
C THR A 414 -12.67 -27.90 -36.49
N LYS A 415 -12.43 -26.59 -36.28
CA LYS A 415 -11.13 -25.97 -36.57
C LYS A 415 -10.08 -26.55 -35.66
N GLY A 416 -9.35 -27.56 -36.14
CA GLY A 416 -8.15 -28.06 -35.47
C GLY A 416 -7.18 -26.91 -35.20
N PRO A 417 -6.44 -26.94 -34.07
CA PRO A 417 -5.45 -25.91 -33.79
C PRO A 417 -4.44 -25.83 -34.94
N ALA A 418 -4.19 -24.63 -35.43
CA ALA A 418 -3.27 -24.44 -36.55
C ALA A 418 -1.87 -24.93 -36.14
N THR A 419 -1.41 -26.03 -36.73
CA THR A 419 -0.11 -26.64 -36.40
C THR A 419 1.01 -25.69 -36.77
N LEU A 420 1.67 -25.13 -35.75
CA LEU A 420 2.83 -24.27 -35.94
C LEU A 420 4.01 -25.12 -36.45
N SER A 421 4.80 -24.56 -37.36
CA SER A 421 6.06 -25.17 -37.80
C SER A 421 7.08 -25.13 -36.66
N ARG A 422 7.76 -26.25 -36.35
CA ARG A 422 8.74 -26.34 -35.25
C ARG A 422 9.87 -25.30 -35.36
N TYR A 423 10.23 -24.93 -36.60
CA TYR A 423 11.22 -23.90 -36.92
C TYR A 423 10.57 -22.75 -37.71
N PRO A 424 10.05 -21.69 -37.06
CA PRO A 424 9.51 -20.53 -37.77
C PRO A 424 10.62 -19.75 -38.49
N VAL A 425 10.51 -19.66 -39.81
CA VAL A 425 11.51 -19.09 -40.73
C VAL A 425 12.06 -17.74 -40.27
N ARG A 426 11.19 -16.81 -39.87
CA ARG A 426 11.59 -15.46 -39.44
C ARG A 426 12.48 -15.51 -38.19
N ILE A 427 12.16 -16.36 -37.22
CA ILE A 427 12.94 -16.51 -35.97
C ILE A 427 14.32 -17.13 -36.28
N VAL A 428 14.39 -18.12 -37.18
CA VAL A 428 15.66 -18.69 -37.65
C VAL A 428 16.54 -17.63 -38.32
N LEU A 429 15.97 -16.76 -39.16
CA LEU A 429 16.72 -15.68 -39.81
C LEU A 429 17.08 -14.53 -38.85
N CYS A 430 16.29 -14.28 -37.80
CA CYS A 430 16.67 -13.35 -36.73
C CYS A 430 17.97 -13.76 -36.02
N ALA A 431 18.30 -15.06 -35.94
CA ALA A 431 19.57 -15.50 -35.35
C ALA A 431 20.79 -14.95 -36.10
N TYR A 432 20.70 -14.86 -37.43
CA TYR A 432 21.72 -14.21 -38.26
C TYR A 432 21.75 -12.70 -38.03
N MET A 433 20.60 -12.03 -37.94
CA MET A 433 20.56 -10.59 -37.63
C MET A 433 21.23 -10.25 -36.29
N ILE A 434 20.97 -11.05 -35.25
CA ILE A 434 21.58 -10.91 -33.92
C ILE A 434 23.10 -11.15 -33.98
N LEU A 435 23.56 -12.08 -34.81
CA LEU A 435 24.98 -12.42 -34.97
C LEU A 435 25.78 -11.38 -35.77
N GLY A 436 25.14 -10.69 -36.72
CA GLY A 436 25.74 -9.66 -37.56
C GLY A 436 25.70 -8.26 -36.93
N HIS A 437 24.56 -7.87 -36.36
CA HIS A 437 24.31 -6.51 -35.87
C HIS A 437 23.59 -6.53 -34.51
N PRO A 438 24.25 -6.94 -33.42
CA PRO A 438 23.64 -6.95 -32.08
C PRO A 438 23.14 -5.55 -31.69
N ASP A 439 23.89 -4.50 -31.99
CA ASP A 439 23.58 -3.12 -31.59
C ASP A 439 22.39 -2.50 -32.37
N ALA A 440 22.00 -3.09 -33.52
CA ALA A 440 20.80 -2.69 -34.27
C ALA A 440 19.55 -3.49 -33.87
N VAL A 441 19.72 -4.64 -33.21
CA VAL A 441 18.62 -5.53 -32.79
C VAL A 441 18.28 -5.35 -31.30
N PHE A 442 19.26 -4.96 -30.48
CA PHE A 442 19.08 -4.74 -29.05
C PHE A 442 19.03 -3.25 -28.70
N SER A 443 18.03 -2.84 -27.92
CA SER A 443 17.91 -1.48 -27.36
C SER A 443 18.87 -1.19 -26.20
N GLY A 444 19.65 -2.18 -25.76
CA GLY A 444 20.68 -2.05 -24.72
C GLY A 444 21.41 -3.37 -24.47
N GLN A 445 22.52 -3.31 -23.73
CA GLN A 445 23.32 -4.49 -23.38
C GLN A 445 23.00 -4.97 -21.96
N GLY A 446 22.60 -6.23 -21.83
CA GLY A 446 22.31 -6.88 -20.56
C GLY A 446 22.49 -8.40 -20.63
N GLU A 447 22.36 -9.08 -19.49
CA GLU A 447 22.62 -10.53 -19.37
C GLU A 447 21.75 -11.38 -20.30
N ARG A 448 20.50 -10.96 -20.56
CA ARG A 448 19.55 -11.67 -21.44
C ARG A 448 19.95 -11.52 -22.91
N GLU A 449 20.40 -10.34 -23.28
CA GLU A 449 20.83 -9.94 -24.62
C GLU A 449 22.18 -10.62 -24.95
N ILE A 450 23.11 -10.68 -23.99
CA ILE A 450 24.36 -11.46 -24.07
C ILE A 450 24.06 -12.96 -24.21
N SER A 451 23.16 -13.51 -23.37
CA SER A 451 22.77 -14.92 -23.44
C SER A 451 22.14 -15.29 -24.78
N LEU A 452 21.23 -14.45 -25.28
CA LEU A 452 20.61 -14.62 -26.59
C LEU A 452 21.64 -14.55 -27.72
N SER A 453 22.58 -13.60 -27.68
CA SER A 453 23.67 -13.51 -28.67
C SER A 453 24.55 -14.76 -28.68
N LYS A 454 24.91 -15.28 -27.50
CA LYS A 454 25.68 -16.53 -27.35
C LYS A 454 24.91 -17.73 -27.93
N SER A 455 23.64 -17.91 -27.56
CA SER A 455 22.82 -19.01 -28.07
C SER A 455 22.49 -18.88 -29.56
N ALA A 456 22.37 -17.65 -30.10
CA ALA A 456 22.23 -17.42 -31.54
C ALA A 456 23.48 -17.85 -32.31
N LYS A 457 24.67 -17.49 -31.79
CA LYS A 457 25.97 -17.88 -32.36
C LYS A 457 26.16 -19.40 -32.33
N GLU A 458 25.82 -20.06 -31.22
CA GLU A 458 25.83 -21.52 -31.10
C GLU A 458 24.85 -22.17 -32.10
N PHE A 459 23.62 -21.67 -32.20
CA PHE A 459 22.62 -22.16 -33.16
C PHE A 459 23.06 -22.02 -34.63
N VAL A 460 23.57 -20.86 -35.04
CA VAL A 460 24.04 -20.62 -36.42
C VAL A 460 25.20 -21.56 -36.76
N ARG A 461 26.16 -21.76 -35.85
CA ARG A 461 27.26 -22.72 -36.04
C ARG A 461 26.75 -24.14 -36.28
N GLU A 462 25.86 -24.63 -35.42
CA GLU A 462 25.30 -25.99 -35.55
C GLU A 462 24.47 -26.17 -36.84
N PHE A 463 23.79 -25.11 -37.30
CA PHE A 463 23.04 -25.10 -38.56
C PHE A 463 23.96 -25.07 -39.80
N GLU A 464 25.02 -24.26 -39.80
CA GLU A 464 26.01 -24.25 -40.89
C GLU A 464 26.78 -25.58 -40.95
N LEU A 465 27.12 -26.18 -39.81
CA LEU A 465 27.74 -27.51 -39.77
C LEU A 465 26.78 -28.60 -40.30
N LEU A 466 25.48 -28.49 -39.99
CA LEU A 466 24.46 -29.37 -40.59
C LEU A 466 24.34 -29.19 -42.11
N LEU A 467 24.41 -27.94 -42.60
CA LEU A 467 24.43 -27.63 -44.04
C LEU A 467 25.66 -28.21 -44.74
N LYS A 468 26.86 -28.01 -44.20
CA LYS A 468 28.10 -28.59 -44.73
C LYS A 468 28.01 -30.12 -44.80
N ILE A 469 27.49 -30.79 -43.77
CA ILE A 469 27.27 -32.24 -43.79
C ILE A 469 26.26 -32.69 -44.88
N ILE A 470 25.30 -31.84 -45.26
CA ILE A 470 24.36 -32.13 -46.37
C ILE A 470 25.02 -31.92 -47.75
N LEU A 471 25.93 -30.95 -47.88
CA LEU A 471 26.58 -30.58 -49.14
C LEU A 471 27.82 -31.42 -49.46
N GLU A 472 28.68 -31.63 -48.49
CA GLU A 472 30.01 -32.27 -48.61
C GLU A 472 30.04 -33.71 -48.08
N GLY A 473 29.12 -34.06 -47.17
CA GLY A 473 29.03 -35.37 -46.54
C GLY A 473 29.55 -35.41 -45.09
N PRO A 474 29.66 -36.60 -44.47
CA PRO A 474 30.06 -36.72 -43.06
C PRO A 474 31.51 -36.29 -42.83
N ILE A 475 31.70 -35.14 -42.20
CA ILE A 475 33.01 -34.55 -41.91
C ILE A 475 33.73 -35.34 -40.81
N GLN A 476 35.03 -35.54 -40.99
CA GLN A 476 35.97 -35.96 -39.94
C GLN A 476 36.83 -34.76 -39.59
N SER A 477 36.74 -34.27 -38.35
CA SER A 477 37.69 -33.31 -37.80
C SER A 477 38.92 -34.06 -37.31
N PHE A 478 40.09 -33.76 -37.88
CA PHE A 478 41.34 -33.92 -37.16
C PHE A 478 41.48 -32.71 -36.24
N ASP A 479 41.33 -32.92 -34.93
CA ASP A 479 41.83 -31.98 -33.92
C ASP A 479 43.30 -32.36 -33.69
N GLU A 480 44.22 -31.50 -34.10
CA GLU A 480 45.49 -31.40 -33.39
C GLU A 480 45.29 -30.45 -32.20
N GLU A 481 46.03 -30.68 -31.11
CA GLU A 481 45.90 -29.98 -29.82
C GLU A 481 44.66 -30.31 -28.96
N SER A 482 44.56 -31.54 -28.46
CA SER A 482 44.31 -31.75 -27.02
C SER A 482 44.59 -33.17 -26.54
N ASP A 483 45.58 -33.30 -25.65
CA ASP A 483 45.85 -34.54 -24.93
C ASP A 483 44.71 -34.86 -23.95
N THR A 484 43.81 -35.76 -24.32
CA THR A 484 43.26 -36.81 -23.44
C THR A 484 42.45 -37.82 -24.25
N THR A 485 42.43 -39.07 -23.80
CA THR A 485 41.82 -40.21 -24.50
C THR A 485 40.30 -40.07 -24.66
N THR A 486 39.83 -39.58 -25.81
CA THR A 486 38.42 -39.68 -26.24
C THR A 486 38.31 -39.93 -27.73
N SER A 487 37.35 -40.80 -28.10
CA SER A 487 37.16 -41.35 -29.44
C SER A 487 37.00 -40.33 -30.58
N GLN A 488 37.52 -40.70 -31.76
CA GLN A 488 37.26 -40.03 -33.05
C GLN A 488 35.75 -39.78 -33.24
N LYS A 489 35.30 -38.53 -33.04
CA LYS A 489 33.91 -38.15 -33.31
C LYS A 489 33.69 -38.05 -34.81
N ARG A 490 33.08 -39.09 -35.39
CA ARG A 490 32.55 -39.03 -36.77
C ARG A 490 31.17 -38.35 -36.75
N TRP A 491 31.06 -37.18 -37.37
CA TRP A 491 29.83 -36.38 -37.31
C TRP A 491 28.79 -36.96 -38.27
N THR A 492 27.82 -37.72 -37.75
CA THR A 492 26.72 -38.27 -38.57
C THR A 492 25.61 -37.23 -38.74
N PHE A 493 24.92 -37.25 -39.89
CA PHE A 493 23.74 -36.41 -40.12
C PHE A 493 22.67 -36.54 -39.01
N ARG A 494 22.51 -37.74 -38.42
CA ARG A 494 21.54 -37.95 -37.33
C ARG A 494 21.98 -37.32 -36.01
N SER A 495 23.24 -37.44 -35.64
CA SER A 495 23.77 -36.80 -34.43
C SER A 495 23.75 -35.27 -34.59
N GLN A 496 24.18 -34.75 -35.74
CA GLN A 496 24.17 -33.30 -35.98
C GLN A 496 22.76 -32.71 -36.00
N LEU A 497 21.77 -33.42 -36.59
CA LEU A 497 20.38 -32.98 -36.56
C LEU A 497 19.79 -32.92 -35.14
N ALA A 498 20.28 -33.76 -34.22
CA ALA A 498 19.89 -33.71 -32.80
C ALA A 498 20.60 -32.57 -32.04
N THR A 499 21.88 -32.30 -32.33
CA THR A 499 22.59 -31.13 -31.77
C THR A 499 21.95 -29.82 -32.25
N PHE A 500 21.61 -29.73 -33.53
CA PHE A 500 20.87 -28.61 -34.12
C PHE A 500 19.51 -28.37 -33.43
N ASP A 501 18.68 -29.40 -33.21
CA ASP A 501 17.39 -29.22 -32.53
C ASP A 501 17.56 -28.80 -31.05
N ARG A 502 18.62 -29.27 -30.38
CA ARG A 502 18.97 -28.82 -29.02
C ARG A 502 19.42 -27.35 -29.01
N ALA A 503 20.29 -26.94 -29.93
CA ALA A 503 20.75 -25.56 -30.06
C ALA A 503 19.59 -24.62 -30.42
N TRP A 504 18.69 -25.05 -31.32
CA TRP A 504 17.43 -24.36 -31.61
C TRP A 504 16.56 -24.20 -30.37
N SER A 505 16.41 -25.25 -29.56
CA SER A 505 15.61 -25.21 -28.33
C SER A 505 16.19 -24.23 -27.31
N SER A 506 17.52 -24.18 -27.18
CA SER A 506 18.23 -23.21 -26.33
C SER A 506 18.01 -21.77 -26.83
N TYR A 507 18.30 -21.52 -28.12
CA TYR A 507 18.10 -20.22 -28.76
C TYR A 507 16.66 -19.71 -28.64
N LEU A 508 15.66 -20.56 -28.92
CA LEU A 508 14.25 -20.18 -28.86
C LEU A 508 13.80 -19.84 -27.42
N ASN A 509 14.32 -20.53 -26.40
CA ASN A 509 14.06 -20.16 -25.00
C ASN A 509 14.59 -18.75 -24.70
N CYS A 510 15.87 -18.47 -25.01
CA CYS A 510 16.46 -17.15 -24.83
C CYS A 510 15.73 -16.07 -25.65
N PHE A 511 15.32 -16.40 -26.89
CA PHE A 511 14.59 -15.49 -27.77
C PHE A 511 13.22 -15.13 -27.21
N VAL A 512 12.48 -16.10 -26.65
CA VAL A 512 11.16 -15.85 -26.02
C VAL A 512 11.32 -14.99 -24.76
N VAL A 513 12.32 -15.28 -23.91
CA VAL A 513 12.60 -14.52 -22.68
C VAL A 513 12.95 -13.07 -23.00
N TRP A 514 13.79 -12.84 -24.01
CA TRP A 514 14.09 -11.50 -24.53
C TRP A 514 12.83 -10.84 -25.13
N LYS A 515 12.10 -11.52 -26.00
CA LYS A 515 10.97 -10.92 -26.73
C LYS A 515 9.79 -10.55 -25.83
N VAL A 516 9.58 -11.25 -24.72
CA VAL A 516 8.60 -10.85 -23.69
C VAL A 516 9.02 -9.55 -22.99
N ARG A 517 10.32 -9.39 -22.66
CA ARG A 517 10.84 -8.14 -22.08
C ARG A 517 10.74 -6.97 -23.06
N ASP A 518 11.14 -7.19 -24.30
CA ASP A 518 11.07 -6.22 -25.39
C ASP A 518 9.62 -5.72 -25.61
N ALA A 519 8.64 -6.63 -25.58
CA ALA A 519 7.23 -6.26 -25.63
C ALA A 519 6.75 -5.48 -24.40
N GLN A 520 7.27 -5.76 -23.20
CA GLN A 520 6.96 -5.02 -21.98
C GLN A 520 7.55 -3.61 -22.00
N SER A 521 8.82 -3.43 -22.42
CA SER A 521 9.41 -2.09 -22.54
C SER A 521 8.71 -1.25 -23.60
N LEU A 522 8.31 -1.84 -24.74
CA LEU A 522 7.50 -1.16 -25.74
C LEU A 522 6.09 -0.81 -25.22
N GLU A 523 5.50 -1.64 -24.36
CA GLU A 523 4.26 -1.30 -23.66
C GLU A 523 4.47 -0.09 -22.72
N GLU A 524 5.50 -0.11 -21.88
CA GLU A 524 5.83 0.99 -20.95
C GLU A 524 6.04 2.32 -21.67
N ASP A 525 6.73 2.32 -22.82
CA ASP A 525 6.93 3.53 -23.64
C ASP A 525 5.65 4.01 -24.33
N LEU A 526 4.79 3.09 -24.80
CA LEU A 526 3.47 3.43 -25.34
C LEU A 526 2.54 4.01 -24.24
N VAL A 527 2.57 3.45 -23.03
CA VAL A 527 1.84 3.98 -21.87
C VAL A 527 2.36 5.36 -21.49
N ARG A 528 3.68 5.55 -21.44
CA ARG A 528 4.33 6.85 -21.17
C ARG A 528 3.92 7.90 -22.20
N ALA A 529 3.90 7.56 -23.49
CA ALA A 529 3.43 8.44 -24.56
C ALA A 529 1.94 8.79 -24.39
N ALA A 530 1.09 7.82 -24.05
CA ALA A 530 -0.33 8.07 -23.78
C ALA A 530 -0.52 9.03 -22.59
N CYS A 531 0.23 8.86 -21.50
CA CYS A 531 0.21 9.76 -20.34
C CYS A 531 0.70 11.18 -20.68
N GLN A 532 1.72 11.31 -21.53
CA GLN A 532 2.20 12.62 -22.00
C GLN A 532 1.16 13.33 -22.88
N LEU A 533 0.48 12.60 -23.78
CA LEU A 533 -0.64 13.12 -24.57
C LEU A 533 -1.80 13.58 -23.68
N GLU A 534 -2.14 12.79 -22.67
CA GLU A 534 -3.18 13.12 -21.68
C GLU A 534 -2.84 14.40 -20.90
N LEU A 535 -1.62 14.53 -20.38
CA LEU A 535 -1.16 15.76 -19.70
C LEU A 535 -1.19 16.98 -20.62
N SER A 536 -0.73 16.84 -21.86
CA SER A 536 -0.76 17.95 -22.84
C SER A 536 -2.20 18.36 -23.18
N MET A 537 -3.12 17.40 -23.28
CA MET A 537 -4.54 17.65 -23.49
C MET A 537 -5.17 18.38 -22.30
N ILE A 538 -4.96 17.91 -21.07
CA ILE A 538 -5.51 18.54 -19.86
C ILE A 538 -4.97 19.97 -19.69
N GLN A 539 -3.67 20.19 -19.91
CA GLN A 539 -3.05 21.51 -19.81
C GLN A 539 -3.54 22.49 -20.91
N LYS A 540 -3.61 22.05 -22.17
CA LYS A 540 -4.03 22.91 -23.29
C LYS A 540 -5.53 23.17 -23.35
N CYS A 541 -6.34 22.15 -23.09
CA CYS A 541 -7.80 22.27 -23.07
C CYS A 541 -8.34 22.76 -21.72
N LYS A 542 -7.48 23.02 -20.73
CA LYS A 542 -7.86 23.46 -19.37
C LYS A 542 -8.97 22.61 -18.74
N LEU A 543 -8.95 21.30 -18.99
CA LEU A 543 -9.99 20.37 -18.55
C LEU A 543 -10.18 20.45 -17.02
N THR A 544 -11.42 20.59 -16.58
CA THR A 544 -11.82 20.47 -15.17
C THR A 544 -12.05 19.01 -14.82
N ALA A 545 -11.98 18.66 -13.53
CA ALA A 545 -12.15 17.29 -13.05
C ALA A 545 -13.54 16.69 -13.39
N GLU A 546 -14.56 17.55 -13.56
CA GLU A 546 -15.94 17.18 -13.85
C GLU A 546 -16.25 17.06 -15.36
N GLY A 547 -15.30 17.38 -16.25
CA GLY A 547 -15.45 17.13 -17.69
C GLY A 547 -16.43 18.05 -18.45
N ASN A 548 -16.81 19.20 -17.88
CA ASN A 548 -17.64 20.20 -18.56
C ASN A 548 -16.86 20.83 -19.75
N ASN A 549 -17.20 20.43 -20.97
CA ASN A 549 -16.48 20.79 -22.21
C ASN A 549 -17.12 21.95 -23.00
N ASP A 550 -18.19 22.56 -22.48
CA ASP A 550 -19.11 23.37 -23.29
C ASP A 550 -18.54 24.74 -23.72
N SER A 551 -17.51 25.24 -23.05
CA SER A 551 -16.84 26.51 -23.37
C SER A 551 -15.61 26.40 -24.28
N LEU A 552 -15.27 25.21 -24.79
CA LEU A 552 -14.06 25.01 -25.61
C LEU A 552 -14.20 25.57 -27.05
N THR A 553 -13.23 26.39 -27.44
CA THR A 553 -13.01 26.87 -28.81
C THR A 553 -12.90 25.71 -29.81
N HIS A 554 -13.32 25.93 -31.06
CA HIS A 554 -13.29 24.93 -32.13
C HIS A 554 -11.92 24.22 -32.27
N ASP A 555 -10.83 24.97 -32.18
CA ASP A 555 -9.47 24.43 -32.35
C ASP A 555 -9.03 23.56 -31.16
N LEU A 556 -9.48 23.88 -29.94
CA LEU A 556 -9.27 23.02 -28.77
C LEU A 556 -10.07 21.71 -28.89
N LYS A 557 -11.30 21.78 -29.42
CA LYS A 557 -12.12 20.59 -29.75
C LYS A 557 -11.46 19.74 -30.85
N ALA A 558 -10.75 20.34 -31.80
CA ALA A 558 -9.98 19.61 -32.81
C ALA A 558 -8.75 18.90 -32.20
N ILE A 559 -7.99 19.58 -31.32
CA ILE A 559 -6.86 18.99 -30.58
C ILE A 559 -7.33 17.83 -29.69
N GLN A 560 -8.46 17.98 -28.98
CA GLN A 560 -9.05 16.93 -28.17
C GLN A 560 -9.40 15.69 -29.02
N LYS A 561 -10.04 15.86 -30.18
CA LYS A 561 -10.33 14.76 -31.11
C LYS A 561 -9.06 14.04 -31.56
N GLN A 562 -8.04 14.78 -32.02
CA GLN A 562 -6.77 14.20 -32.45
C GLN A 562 -6.12 13.37 -31.33
N VAL A 563 -6.03 13.89 -30.10
CA VAL A 563 -5.47 13.16 -28.96
C VAL A 563 -6.28 11.90 -28.66
N THR A 564 -7.62 11.92 -28.72
CA THR A 564 -8.42 10.71 -28.51
C THR A 564 -8.24 9.67 -29.61
N GLU A 565 -7.97 10.07 -30.85
CA GLU A 565 -7.66 9.16 -31.96
C GLU A 565 -6.26 8.54 -31.82
N ASP A 566 -5.27 9.33 -31.44
CA ASP A 566 -3.91 8.85 -31.17
C ASP A 566 -3.86 7.91 -29.96
N GLN A 567 -4.57 8.23 -28.87
CA GLN A 567 -4.74 7.33 -27.73
C GLN A 567 -5.48 6.04 -28.11
N LYS A 568 -6.45 6.09 -29.04
CA LYS A 568 -7.14 4.90 -29.55
C LYS A 568 -6.20 4.02 -30.37
N LEU A 569 -5.30 4.60 -31.17
CA LEU A 569 -4.25 3.86 -31.87
C LEU A 569 -3.26 3.23 -30.88
N ILE A 570 -2.83 3.95 -29.85
CA ILE A 570 -1.98 3.41 -28.78
C ILE A 570 -2.69 2.27 -28.03
N ARG A 571 -3.98 2.42 -27.69
CA ARG A 571 -4.84 1.35 -27.13
C ARG A 571 -4.86 0.11 -28.01
N GLU A 572 -5.00 0.26 -29.32
CA GLU A 572 -4.92 -0.88 -30.24
C GLU A 572 -3.53 -1.54 -30.22
N LYS A 573 -2.44 -0.76 -30.19
CA LYS A 573 -1.07 -1.29 -30.14
C LYS A 573 -0.78 -2.05 -28.85
N VAL A 574 -1.12 -1.47 -27.69
CA VAL A 574 -0.97 -2.12 -26.37
C VAL A 574 -1.78 -3.42 -26.30
N LYS A 575 -3.02 -3.42 -26.81
CA LYS A 575 -3.85 -4.64 -26.90
C LYS A 575 -3.19 -5.74 -27.74
N HIS A 576 -2.52 -5.39 -28.85
CA HIS A 576 -1.83 -6.36 -29.70
C HIS A 576 -0.52 -6.90 -29.09
N LEU A 577 0.14 -6.14 -28.21
CA LEU A 577 1.39 -6.53 -27.55
C LEU A 577 1.15 -7.36 -26.29
N SER A 578 0.20 -6.94 -25.45
CA SER A 578 0.07 -7.41 -24.06
C SER A 578 -1.35 -7.89 -23.70
N GLY A 579 -2.27 -7.85 -24.66
CA GLY A 579 -3.68 -8.22 -24.44
C GLY A 579 -4.42 -7.23 -23.55
N ASP A 580 -5.51 -7.70 -22.96
CA ASP A 580 -6.40 -6.86 -22.13
C ASP A 580 -5.72 -6.39 -20.83
N ALA A 581 -4.85 -7.21 -20.24
CA ALA A 581 -4.08 -6.85 -19.05
C ALA A 581 -3.11 -5.67 -19.24
N GLY A 582 -2.64 -5.42 -20.48
CA GLY A 582 -1.87 -4.20 -20.80
C GLY A 582 -2.76 -2.96 -20.95
N ILE A 583 -4.01 -3.14 -21.42
CA ILE A 583 -4.98 -2.03 -21.44
C ILE A 583 -5.29 -1.60 -20.01
N GLU A 584 -5.54 -2.53 -19.10
CA GLU A 584 -5.79 -2.25 -17.68
C GLU A 584 -4.64 -1.44 -17.05
N ARG A 585 -3.38 -1.86 -17.24
CA ARG A 585 -2.21 -1.11 -16.75
C ARG A 585 -2.12 0.30 -17.31
N MET A 586 -2.40 0.47 -18.59
CA MET A 586 -2.43 1.79 -19.24
C MET A 586 -3.57 2.67 -18.72
N GLU A 587 -4.76 2.12 -18.49
CA GLU A 587 -5.90 2.86 -17.96
C GLU A 587 -5.68 3.27 -16.50
N CYS A 588 -5.05 2.41 -15.69
CA CYS A 588 -4.55 2.77 -14.36
C CYS A 588 -3.51 3.90 -14.44
N ALA A 589 -2.50 3.80 -15.31
CA ALA A 589 -1.46 4.82 -15.46
C ALA A 589 -2.02 6.18 -15.93
N LEU A 590 -2.98 6.18 -16.86
CA LEU A 590 -3.70 7.39 -17.30
C LEU A 590 -4.52 8.00 -16.15
N SER A 591 -5.19 7.17 -15.34
CA SER A 591 -5.98 7.61 -14.19
C SER A 591 -5.09 8.20 -13.10
N GLU A 592 -3.98 7.55 -12.75
CA GLU A 592 -2.96 8.10 -11.85
C GLU A 592 -2.39 9.42 -12.36
N THR A 593 -2.18 9.54 -13.66
CA THR A 593 -1.64 10.76 -14.29
C THR A 593 -2.63 11.92 -14.18
N ARG A 594 -3.94 11.65 -14.35
CA ARG A 594 -5.01 12.62 -14.09
C ARG A 594 -5.03 13.05 -12.62
N SER A 595 -5.08 12.10 -11.68
CA SER A 595 -5.13 12.40 -10.25
C SER A 595 -3.93 13.25 -9.81
N LYS A 596 -2.70 12.83 -10.15
CA LYS A 596 -1.47 13.57 -9.81
C LYS A 596 -1.45 14.98 -10.39
N TYR A 597 -2.01 15.20 -11.59
CA TYR A 597 -2.13 16.54 -12.17
C TYR A 597 -3.12 17.42 -11.40
N PHE A 598 -4.30 16.89 -11.07
CA PHE A 598 -5.31 17.65 -10.32
C PHE A 598 -4.87 17.92 -8.88
N GLU A 599 -4.28 16.95 -8.20
CA GLU A 599 -3.63 17.12 -6.89
C GLU A 599 -2.55 18.21 -6.94
N ALA A 600 -1.67 18.19 -7.94
CA ALA A 600 -0.60 19.21 -8.06
C ALA A 600 -1.17 20.62 -8.30
N LYS A 601 -2.29 20.73 -9.03
CA LYS A 601 -3.00 21.98 -9.30
C LYS A 601 -3.73 22.52 -8.06
N GLU A 602 -4.32 21.63 -7.25
CA GLU A 602 -5.01 21.98 -6.00
C GLU A 602 -4.01 22.43 -4.92
N ASN A 603 -2.86 21.76 -4.81
CA ASN A 603 -1.79 22.11 -3.86
C ASN A 603 -0.98 23.38 -4.22
N GLY A 604 -1.40 24.16 -5.23
CA GLY A 604 -0.79 25.44 -5.59
C GLY A 604 0.65 25.37 -6.13
N SER A 605 1.15 24.17 -6.46
CA SER A 605 2.51 24.00 -6.98
C SER A 605 2.59 24.46 -8.44
N PRO A 606 3.63 25.23 -8.85
CA PRO A 606 3.77 25.62 -10.24
C PRO A 606 4.09 24.38 -11.10
N VAL A 607 3.08 23.91 -11.84
CA VAL A 607 3.22 22.83 -12.84
C VAL A 607 4.10 23.36 -13.99
N GLY A 608 5.41 23.23 -13.82
CA GLY A 608 6.41 23.63 -14.79
C GLY A 608 6.26 22.90 -16.12
N SER A 609 6.43 23.63 -17.22
CA SER A 609 6.25 23.14 -18.59
C SER A 609 7.08 21.89 -18.88
N PRO A 610 6.49 20.73 -19.20
CA PRO A 610 7.24 19.49 -19.42
C PRO A 610 7.73 19.43 -20.87
N ILE A 611 8.81 20.16 -21.20
CA ILE A 611 9.45 20.10 -22.53
C ILE A 611 10.97 19.79 -22.46
N LEU A 612 11.63 19.89 -21.30
CA LEU A 612 13.12 19.82 -21.23
C LEU A 612 13.75 18.77 -20.28
N SER A 613 12.99 17.89 -19.64
CA SER A 613 13.53 16.81 -18.78
C SER A 613 13.26 15.40 -19.30
N SER A 614 13.76 15.07 -20.50
CA SER A 614 13.75 13.70 -21.01
C SER A 614 14.82 13.40 -22.06
N LEU A 615 16.09 13.73 -21.77
CA LEU A 615 17.24 13.17 -22.49
C LEU A 615 18.29 12.73 -21.46
N TYR A 616 18.89 11.55 -21.70
CA TYR A 616 19.78 10.76 -20.84
C TYR A 616 19.13 9.87 -19.75
N PRO A 617 19.32 8.54 -19.82
CA PRO A 617 18.91 7.58 -18.78
C PRO A 617 20.03 7.34 -17.75
N GLY A 618 19.66 7.16 -16.48
CA GLY A 618 20.56 6.78 -15.38
C GLY A 618 19.92 5.75 -14.45
N SER A 619 20.67 4.70 -14.13
CA SER A 619 20.21 3.46 -13.46
C SER A 619 19.70 3.63 -12.01
N PRO A 620 18.88 2.69 -11.50
CA PRO A 620 18.30 2.77 -10.16
C PRO A 620 19.29 2.40 -9.05
N SER A 621 19.24 3.11 -7.92
CA SER A 621 19.99 2.80 -6.70
C SER A 621 19.04 2.52 -5.53
N THR A 622 19.21 1.35 -4.92
CA THR A 622 18.47 0.88 -3.74
C THR A 622 18.77 1.71 -2.49
N SER A 623 17.75 2.05 -1.72
CA SER A 623 17.86 2.77 -0.45
C SER A 623 17.97 1.84 0.77
N ILE A 624 18.99 2.04 1.61
CA ILE A 624 19.02 1.63 3.03
C ILE A 624 19.59 2.83 3.83
N PRO A 625 19.03 3.20 5.00
CA PRO A 625 19.27 4.50 5.61
C PRO A 625 20.54 4.56 6.47
N ALA A 626 21.13 5.75 6.55
CA ALA A 626 22.21 6.07 7.49
C ALA A 626 21.65 6.69 8.79
N GLY A 627 22.33 6.40 9.91
CA GLY A 627 22.09 7.05 11.19
C GLY A 627 23.36 7.13 12.02
N MET A 628 23.63 8.33 12.55
CA MET A 628 24.64 8.69 13.55
C MET A 628 26.08 8.95 13.05
N SER A 629 26.71 9.88 13.76
CA SER A 629 27.82 10.73 13.31
C SER A 629 29.15 10.38 13.98
N SER A 630 30.26 10.73 13.34
CA SER A 630 31.43 11.32 14.03
C SER A 630 32.40 11.97 13.02
N ALA A 631 33.18 12.94 13.49
CA ALA A 631 34.04 13.77 12.67
C ALA A 631 35.43 13.17 12.43
N SER A 632 36.04 13.48 11.28
CA SER A 632 37.45 13.89 11.22
C SER A 632 37.82 14.46 9.85
N SER A 633 38.86 15.30 9.85
CA SER A 633 39.37 16.12 8.75
C SER A 633 40.21 15.36 7.72
N SER A 634 40.21 15.82 6.46
CA SER A 634 41.45 16.22 5.77
C SER A 634 41.17 17.02 4.50
N ASP A 635 42.00 18.04 4.26
CA ASP A 635 42.13 18.73 2.97
C ASP A 635 42.44 17.77 1.81
N ARG A 636 42.02 18.14 0.58
CA ARG A 636 42.97 18.66 -0.42
C ARG A 636 42.33 19.38 -1.62
N GLN A 637 42.89 20.54 -1.88
CA GLN A 637 42.62 21.52 -2.92
C GLN A 637 43.13 21.10 -4.31
N SER A 638 42.40 21.43 -5.38
CA SER A 638 42.98 22.03 -6.61
C SER A 638 41.90 22.40 -7.64
N ASN A 639 41.96 23.64 -8.13
CA ASN A 639 41.25 24.11 -9.32
C ASN A 639 42.21 24.09 -10.52
N VAL A 640 41.74 23.74 -11.71
CA VAL A 640 42.33 24.21 -12.98
C VAL A 640 41.21 24.56 -13.97
N ILE A 641 41.40 25.66 -14.70
CA ILE A 641 40.47 26.31 -15.64
C ILE A 641 40.95 26.08 -17.07
N VAL A 642 40.02 25.93 -18.02
CA VAL A 642 40.04 26.38 -19.45
C VAL A 642 38.61 26.09 -19.95
N GLY A 643 37.79 27.03 -20.44
CA GLY A 643 37.94 27.76 -21.73
C GLY A 643 37.49 26.83 -22.88
N THR A 644 36.63 27.17 -23.83
CA THR A 644 36.04 28.43 -24.35
C THR A 644 34.79 27.93 -25.14
N GLU A 645 33.65 28.62 -25.34
CA GLU A 645 33.41 29.75 -26.25
C GLU A 645 31.95 30.24 -26.10
N LYS A 646 31.73 31.55 -26.24
CA LYS A 646 30.45 32.13 -26.68
C LYS A 646 30.53 32.38 -28.19
N PRO A 647 29.39 32.56 -28.86
CA PRO A 647 29.22 33.90 -29.44
C PRO A 647 27.91 34.58 -29.02
N SER A 648 28.00 35.90 -28.86
CA SER A 648 26.90 36.81 -28.53
C SER A 648 26.48 37.65 -29.73
N ARG A 649 25.17 37.86 -29.94
CA ARG A 649 24.60 39.05 -30.61
C ARG A 649 23.06 39.03 -30.45
N VAL A 650 22.28 40.07 -30.14
CA VAL A 650 22.38 41.45 -29.60
C VAL A 650 20.94 42.02 -29.65
N VAL A 651 20.45 42.67 -28.58
CA VAL A 651 19.59 43.91 -28.52
C VAL A 651 18.21 43.92 -29.26
N CYS A 652 17.11 44.56 -28.82
CA CYS A 652 16.80 45.49 -27.69
C CYS A 652 15.90 44.81 -26.62
N SER A 653 15.56 45.33 -25.42
CA SER A 653 15.89 46.55 -24.64
C SER A 653 15.22 47.92 -24.93
N LEU A 654 13.88 48.04 -24.81
CA LEU A 654 13.09 49.29 -24.63
C LEU A 654 11.81 48.92 -23.83
N PHE A 655 11.34 49.59 -22.76
CA PHE A 655 11.77 50.78 -21.99
C PHE A 655 11.68 50.51 -20.46
N ARG A 656 12.24 51.41 -19.65
CA ARG A 656 12.26 51.45 -18.17
C ARG A 656 11.86 52.86 -17.73
N GLU A 657 11.05 52.98 -16.67
CA GLU A 657 11.07 54.00 -15.59
C GLU A 657 9.84 53.70 -14.69
N ASP A 658 9.95 53.45 -13.38
CA ASP A 658 10.56 54.20 -12.26
C ASP A 658 9.81 55.51 -11.95
N ASN A 659 8.85 55.50 -10.99
CA ASN A 659 9.04 56.17 -9.68
C ASN A 659 7.81 56.18 -8.73
N SER A 660 8.18 56.31 -7.45
CA SER A 660 7.44 56.49 -6.18
C SER A 660 6.35 57.59 -6.16
N SER A 661 5.39 57.63 -5.22
CA SER A 661 5.65 57.96 -3.80
C SER A 661 4.37 58.09 -2.93
N SER A 662 4.50 57.80 -1.62
CA SER A 662 3.91 58.48 -0.43
C SER A 662 2.36 58.65 -0.30
N SER A 663 1.72 58.81 0.88
CA SER A 663 2.15 58.87 2.30
C SER A 663 0.96 58.58 3.27
N GLU A 664 1.23 58.10 4.50
CA GLU A 664 0.55 58.50 5.77
C GLU A 664 -0.97 58.18 6.01
N ASN A 665 -1.52 58.01 7.24
CA ASN A 665 -0.97 57.88 8.61
C ASN A 665 -2.00 57.32 9.66
N PHE A 666 -1.52 56.73 10.76
CA PHE A 666 -2.18 56.43 12.07
C PHE A 666 -3.49 55.57 12.10
N GLY A 667 -3.81 54.74 13.10
CA GLY A 667 -3.08 54.29 14.30
C GLY A 667 -3.97 54.14 15.56
N SER A 668 -4.07 52.95 16.18
CA SER A 668 -4.40 52.76 17.63
C SER A 668 -4.24 51.28 18.09
N PHE A 669 -4.17 51.05 19.40
CA PHE A 669 -3.80 49.78 20.06
C PHE A 669 -4.99 49.01 20.72
N SER A 670 -4.75 47.73 21.01
CA SER A 670 -5.63 46.73 21.67
C SER A 670 -6.05 47.09 23.12
N PRO A 671 -7.12 46.49 23.71
CA PRO A 671 -6.94 45.19 24.39
C PRO A 671 -8.16 44.21 24.49
N ARG A 672 -7.87 42.93 24.26
CA ARG A 672 -8.12 41.73 25.12
C ARG A 672 -9.55 41.28 25.58
N ASN A 673 -9.83 40.01 25.21
CA ASN A 673 -10.52 38.91 25.93
C ASN A 673 -12.06 38.77 26.00
N SER A 674 -12.46 37.52 25.71
CA SER A 674 -13.62 36.74 26.22
C SER A 674 -15.01 37.37 26.13
N TYR A 675 -15.89 36.76 25.32
CA TYR A 675 -16.89 35.78 25.80
C TYR A 675 -17.21 34.77 24.68
N LEU A 676 -17.31 33.49 25.04
CA LEU A 676 -17.89 32.45 24.18
C LEU A 676 -19.42 32.46 24.34
N ASP A 677 -20.10 31.77 23.42
CA ASP A 677 -21.47 31.25 23.60
C ASP A 677 -22.66 32.19 23.30
N SER A 678 -22.68 32.83 22.13
CA SER A 678 -23.91 33.38 21.50
C SER A 678 -23.90 33.49 19.96
N GLN A 679 -22.77 33.27 19.28
CA GLN A 679 -22.63 33.57 17.84
C GLN A 679 -23.41 32.64 16.89
N LEU A 680 -23.73 31.41 17.30
CA LEU A 680 -24.29 30.36 16.40
C LEU A 680 -25.80 30.49 16.13
N TYR A 681 -26.53 31.32 16.89
CA TYR A 681 -27.95 31.58 16.62
C TYR A 681 -28.13 32.73 15.62
N ALA A 682 -27.26 33.74 15.67
CA ALA A 682 -27.32 34.89 14.77
C ALA A 682 -26.95 34.55 13.32
N GLU A 683 -25.97 33.66 13.07
CA GLU A 683 -25.61 33.25 11.71
C GLU A 683 -26.75 32.48 11.02
N ASN A 684 -27.45 31.60 11.75
CA ASN A 684 -28.59 30.87 11.19
C ASN A 684 -29.77 31.80 10.88
N GLU A 685 -30.06 32.80 11.74
CA GLU A 685 -31.09 33.81 11.44
C GLU A 685 -30.68 34.70 10.26
N VAL A 686 -29.42 35.11 10.14
CA VAL A 686 -28.93 35.90 8.99
C VAL A 686 -29.02 35.11 7.69
N ILE A 687 -28.59 33.84 7.67
CA ILE A 687 -28.66 32.97 6.48
C ILE A 687 -30.13 32.71 6.10
N VAL A 688 -31.01 32.43 7.07
CA VAL A 688 -32.45 32.22 6.79
C VAL A 688 -33.11 33.50 6.28
N ASN A 689 -32.74 34.67 6.82
CA ASN A 689 -33.27 35.95 6.38
C ASN A 689 -32.75 36.34 4.97
N GLU A 690 -31.50 36.00 4.65
CA GLU A 690 -30.91 36.14 3.31
C GLU A 690 -31.65 35.25 2.29
N PHE A 691 -31.86 33.96 2.60
CA PHE A 691 -32.65 33.05 1.77
C PHE A 691 -34.12 33.47 1.58
N LEU A 692 -34.78 33.98 2.62
CA LEU A 692 -36.16 34.47 2.54
C LEU A 692 -36.32 35.75 1.72
N HIS A 693 -35.27 36.55 1.59
CA HIS A 693 -35.25 37.73 0.73
C HIS A 693 -34.83 37.42 -0.71
N ASP A 694 -33.91 36.49 -0.95
CA ASP A 694 -33.53 36.05 -2.30
C ASP A 694 -34.65 35.28 -3.01
N GLN A 695 -35.42 34.45 -2.29
CA GLN A 695 -36.58 33.76 -2.88
C GLN A 695 -37.63 34.73 -3.46
N ARG A 696 -37.69 35.99 -3.00
CA ARG A 696 -38.61 37.00 -3.57
C ARG A 696 -38.15 37.60 -4.90
N ARG A 697 -36.90 37.37 -5.34
CA ARG A 697 -36.46 37.72 -6.70
C ARG A 697 -36.69 36.60 -7.73
N ALA A 698 -36.91 35.36 -7.28
CA ALA A 698 -37.11 34.20 -8.16
C ALA A 698 -38.57 33.89 -8.52
N VAL A 699 -39.55 34.59 -7.92
CA VAL A 699 -41.00 34.27 -8.02
C VAL A 699 -41.73 35.07 -9.12
N LEU A 700 -41.01 35.74 -10.03
CA LEU A 700 -41.61 36.56 -11.10
C LEU A 700 -41.23 36.15 -12.54
N ASP A 701 -40.72 34.93 -12.74
CA ASP A 701 -40.79 34.30 -14.06
C ASP A 701 -40.89 32.76 -13.94
N GLY A 702 -41.64 32.12 -14.84
CA GLY A 702 -41.71 30.66 -14.95
C GLY A 702 -42.66 29.91 -13.99
N VAL A 703 -43.98 30.12 -14.10
CA VAL A 703 -44.94 29.08 -13.67
C VAL A 703 -44.89 27.92 -14.65
N ASN A 704 -44.39 26.75 -14.20
CA ASN A 704 -44.83 25.43 -14.69
C ASN A 704 -44.38 24.31 -13.75
N ASP A 705 -45.26 23.33 -13.54
CA ASP A 705 -45.01 22.15 -12.71
C ASP A 705 -43.94 21.22 -13.31
N SER A 706 -42.90 20.91 -12.53
CA SER A 706 -42.21 19.62 -12.61
C SER A 706 -41.61 19.23 -11.25
N HIS A 707 -42.12 18.13 -10.67
CA HIS A 707 -41.64 17.60 -9.37
C HIS A 707 -40.20 17.04 -9.42
N GLU A 708 -39.52 17.08 -10.57
CA GLU A 708 -38.15 16.56 -10.73
C GLU A 708 -37.07 17.52 -10.23
N ASP A 709 -37.23 18.84 -10.40
CA ASP A 709 -36.21 19.82 -9.99
C ASP A 709 -36.02 19.90 -8.48
N GLN A 710 -37.08 19.66 -7.69
CA GLN A 710 -36.94 19.55 -6.23
C GLN A 710 -36.03 18.39 -5.81
N ASN A 711 -36.04 17.27 -6.55
CA ASN A 711 -35.16 16.15 -6.25
C ASN A 711 -33.70 16.43 -6.65
N GLY A 712 -33.47 17.15 -7.76
CA GLY A 712 -32.13 17.61 -8.16
C GLY A 712 -31.53 18.64 -7.21
N ILE A 713 -32.35 19.59 -6.73
CA ILE A 713 -31.93 20.55 -5.70
C ILE A 713 -31.66 19.82 -4.37
N LYS A 714 -32.54 18.89 -3.97
CA LYS A 714 -32.38 18.11 -2.74
C LYS A 714 -31.17 17.16 -2.77
N SER A 715 -30.86 16.54 -3.92
CA SER A 715 -29.65 15.72 -4.07
C SER A 715 -28.39 16.58 -4.00
N LYS A 716 -28.40 17.78 -4.60
CA LYS A 716 -27.27 18.71 -4.54
C LYS A 716 -27.05 19.31 -3.16
N ILE A 717 -28.13 19.63 -2.43
CA ILE A 717 -28.06 20.00 -1.00
C ILE A 717 -27.46 18.84 -0.19
N ARG A 718 -27.95 17.61 -0.37
CA ARG A 718 -27.41 16.42 0.31
C ARG A 718 -25.91 16.23 0.03
N GLU A 719 -25.50 16.35 -1.23
CA GLU A 719 -24.10 16.27 -1.65
C GLU A 719 -23.24 17.36 -1.00
N THR A 720 -23.70 18.61 -0.95
CA THR A 720 -22.98 19.70 -0.26
C THR A 720 -22.90 19.47 1.26
N MET A 721 -23.95 18.95 1.90
CA MET A 721 -23.93 18.62 3.33
C MET A 721 -23.02 17.43 3.64
N GLU A 722 -23.04 16.39 2.81
CA GLU A 722 -22.16 15.22 2.95
C GLU A 722 -20.69 15.61 2.74
N LYS A 723 -20.41 16.45 1.74
CA LYS A 723 -19.07 17.00 1.50
C LYS A 723 -18.60 17.84 2.69
N ALA A 724 -19.41 18.79 3.17
CA ALA A 724 -19.08 19.60 4.34
C ALA A 724 -18.88 18.77 5.62
N PHE A 725 -19.62 17.67 5.79
CA PHE A 725 -19.45 16.73 6.88
C PHE A 725 -18.08 16.02 6.83
N TRP A 726 -17.70 15.47 5.67
CA TRP A 726 -16.40 14.82 5.50
C TRP A 726 -15.24 15.81 5.57
N ASP A 727 -15.38 16.99 4.97
CA ASP A 727 -14.39 18.07 5.04
C ASP A 727 -14.15 18.49 6.50
N GLY A 728 -15.20 18.64 7.32
CA GLY A 728 -15.07 18.94 8.75
C GLY A 728 -14.36 17.85 9.57
N ILE A 729 -14.54 16.56 9.24
CA ILE A 729 -13.80 15.45 9.87
C ILE A 729 -12.32 15.48 9.44
N ILE A 730 -12.06 15.74 8.16
CA ILE A 730 -10.71 15.82 7.61
C ILE A 730 -9.96 17.02 8.20
N GLU A 731 -10.63 18.16 8.35
CA GLU A 731 -10.05 19.37 8.95
C GLU A 731 -9.77 19.18 10.45
N SER A 732 -10.67 18.53 11.22
CA SER A 732 -10.42 18.21 12.64
C SER A 732 -9.24 17.25 12.85
N MET A 733 -8.85 16.49 11.82
CA MET A 733 -7.65 15.65 11.80
C MET A 733 -6.38 16.35 11.28
N LYS A 734 -6.51 17.47 10.57
CA LYS A 734 -5.39 18.26 10.03
C LYS A 734 -4.84 19.32 11.00
N GLN A 735 -5.55 19.62 12.09
CA GLN A 735 -5.11 20.55 13.14
C GLN A 735 -3.88 20.04 13.89
N ASP A 736 -3.03 20.97 14.40
CA ASP A 736 -1.82 20.68 15.19
C ASP A 736 -2.06 19.77 16.41
N LYS A 737 -3.31 19.69 16.87
CA LYS A 737 -3.81 18.67 17.80
C LYS A 737 -5.01 17.96 17.15
N PRO A 738 -4.82 16.83 16.47
CA PRO A 738 -5.91 16.14 15.79
C PRO A 738 -6.94 15.62 16.81
N ASN A 739 -8.21 15.94 16.59
CA ASN A 739 -9.31 15.46 17.42
C ASN A 739 -9.93 14.20 16.81
N TYR A 740 -9.57 13.03 17.35
CA TYR A 740 -10.08 11.74 16.90
C TYR A 740 -11.42 11.33 17.52
N ASP A 741 -11.98 12.10 18.47
CA ASP A 741 -13.23 11.74 19.16
C ASP A 741 -14.40 11.60 18.16
N ARG A 742 -14.45 12.47 17.14
CA ARG A 742 -15.45 12.42 16.06
C ARG A 742 -15.36 11.13 15.23
N VAL A 743 -14.15 10.61 15.01
CA VAL A 743 -13.91 9.36 14.27
C VAL A 743 -14.26 8.14 15.13
N VAL A 744 -13.93 8.16 16.43
CA VAL A 744 -14.32 7.11 17.37
C VAL A 744 -15.84 7.07 17.58
N GLN A 745 -16.50 8.24 17.56
CA GLN A 745 -17.95 8.37 17.56
C GLN A 745 -18.57 7.75 16.30
N LEU A 746 -18.06 8.06 15.10
CA LEU A 746 -18.54 7.47 13.85
C LEU A 746 -18.37 5.94 13.81
N MET A 747 -17.23 5.44 14.28
CA MET A 747 -16.97 3.99 14.38
C MET A 747 -17.89 3.29 15.40
N ARG A 748 -18.35 3.99 16.43
CA ARG A 748 -19.37 3.51 17.36
C ARG A 748 -20.72 3.41 16.66
N GLU A 749 -21.13 4.48 15.98
CA GLU A 749 -22.41 4.54 15.23
C GLU A 749 -22.48 3.43 14.19
N VAL A 750 -21.45 3.27 13.35
CA VAL A 750 -21.35 2.18 12.35
C VAL A 750 -21.39 0.79 13.00
N ARG A 751 -20.68 0.57 14.11
CA ARG A 751 -20.71 -0.70 14.84
C ARG A 751 -22.10 -1.00 15.39
N ASP A 752 -22.76 -0.01 15.96
CA ASP A 752 -24.04 -0.17 16.64
C ASP A 752 -25.16 -0.39 15.61
N GLU A 753 -25.14 0.31 14.47
CA GLU A 753 -26.06 0.12 13.34
C GLU A 753 -25.88 -1.24 12.64
N ILE A 754 -24.63 -1.69 12.43
CA ILE A 754 -24.34 -3.06 11.96
C ILE A 754 -24.82 -4.09 13.00
N CYS A 755 -24.68 -3.82 14.29
CA CYS A 755 -25.20 -4.67 15.36
C CYS A 755 -26.74 -4.69 15.43
N GLU A 756 -27.45 -3.67 14.96
CA GLU A 756 -28.91 -3.72 14.83
C GLU A 756 -29.33 -4.61 13.66
N MET A 757 -28.69 -4.46 12.49
CA MET A 757 -29.00 -5.25 11.30
C MET A 757 -28.52 -6.72 11.35
N ALA A 758 -27.50 -7.04 12.15
CA ALA A 758 -26.90 -8.38 12.18
C ALA A 758 -27.70 -9.41 13.01
N PRO A 759 -27.66 -10.72 12.67
CA PRO A 759 -28.20 -11.79 13.51
C PRO A 759 -27.53 -11.84 14.90
N GLN A 760 -28.30 -12.25 15.93
CA GLN A 760 -27.84 -12.32 17.32
C GLN A 760 -26.52 -13.09 17.52
N SER A 761 -26.24 -14.10 16.68
CA SER A 761 -25.01 -14.89 16.68
C SER A 761 -23.75 -14.09 16.34
N TRP A 762 -23.88 -12.97 15.64
CA TRP A 762 -22.75 -12.17 15.13
C TRP A 762 -22.52 -10.89 15.93
N LYS A 763 -23.49 -10.42 16.71
CA LYS A 763 -23.38 -9.16 17.48
C LYS A 763 -22.15 -9.15 18.40
N GLN A 764 -21.89 -10.26 19.09
CA GLN A 764 -20.69 -10.42 19.92
C GLN A 764 -19.39 -10.39 19.10
N ASP A 765 -19.38 -10.99 17.90
CA ASP A 765 -18.20 -10.99 17.02
C ASP A 765 -17.95 -9.59 16.40
N ILE A 766 -19.01 -8.83 16.09
CA ILE A 766 -18.92 -7.45 15.57
C ILE A 766 -18.37 -6.51 16.65
N VAL A 767 -18.84 -6.64 17.90
CA VAL A 767 -18.33 -5.86 19.04
C VAL A 767 -16.89 -6.25 19.40
N GLU A 768 -16.50 -7.53 19.31
CA GLU A 768 -15.09 -7.96 19.49
C GLU A 768 -14.19 -7.56 18.31
N ALA A 769 -14.74 -7.31 17.11
CA ALA A 769 -13.98 -6.86 15.93
C ALA A 769 -13.77 -5.33 15.91
N ILE A 770 -14.80 -4.55 16.26
CA ILE A 770 -14.76 -3.08 16.31
C ILE A 770 -14.63 -2.61 17.76
N ASP A 771 -13.47 -2.89 18.36
CA ASP A 771 -13.14 -2.47 19.72
C ASP A 771 -12.73 -0.98 19.75
N LEU A 772 -13.60 -0.16 20.34
CA LEU A 772 -13.43 1.29 20.48
C LEU A 772 -12.28 1.68 21.43
N GLU A 773 -11.91 0.82 22.40
CA GLU A 773 -10.74 1.05 23.27
C GLU A 773 -9.42 0.81 22.52
N VAL A 774 -9.42 -0.13 21.57
CA VAL A 774 -8.27 -0.35 20.68
C VAL A 774 -8.15 0.78 19.66
N LEU A 775 -9.27 1.19 19.03
CA LEU A 775 -9.28 2.28 18.04
C LEU A 775 -8.83 3.62 18.65
N SER A 776 -9.30 3.97 19.86
CA SER A 776 -8.87 5.19 20.55
C SER A 776 -7.40 5.15 20.97
N GLN A 777 -6.85 4.00 21.39
CA GLN A 777 -5.41 3.88 21.68
C GLN A 777 -4.54 3.96 20.42
N VAL A 778 -4.97 3.34 19.32
CA VAL A 778 -4.27 3.40 18.04
C VAL A 778 -4.26 4.82 17.47
N ALA A 779 -5.37 5.55 17.57
CA ALA A 779 -5.47 6.95 17.15
C ALA A 779 -4.56 7.91 17.96
N VAL A 780 -4.36 7.64 19.26
CA VAL A 780 -3.49 8.47 20.12
C VAL A 780 -2.00 8.13 19.98
N ILE A 781 -1.65 6.87 19.70
CA ILE A 781 -0.24 6.42 19.60
C ILE A 781 0.35 6.67 18.21
N THR A 782 -0.47 6.60 17.17
CA THR A 782 -0.07 6.82 15.79
C THR A 782 -0.94 7.92 15.20
N SER A 783 -0.32 9.00 14.72
CA SER A 783 -0.98 10.06 13.94
C SER A 783 -1.37 9.51 12.57
N LEU A 784 -2.40 8.67 12.53
CA LEU A 784 -2.77 7.90 11.36
C LEU A 784 -3.50 8.78 10.35
N PRO A 785 -3.03 8.84 9.08
CA PRO A 785 -3.85 9.35 8.00
C PRO A 785 -5.06 8.42 7.81
N PHE A 786 -6.20 9.01 7.45
CA PHE A 786 -7.53 8.39 7.31
C PHE A 786 -7.50 7.05 6.53
N LEU A 787 -6.64 6.95 5.52
CA LEU A 787 -6.38 5.75 4.72
C LEU A 787 -6.08 4.49 5.56
N ALA A 788 -5.36 4.59 6.69
CA ALA A 788 -5.03 3.44 7.51
C ALA A 788 -6.25 2.90 8.28
N ALA A 789 -7.09 3.79 8.80
CA ALA A 789 -8.36 3.41 9.43
C ALA A 789 -9.32 2.80 8.40
N PHE A 790 -9.38 3.37 7.19
CA PHE A 790 -10.20 2.85 6.09
C PHE A 790 -9.70 1.49 5.56
N TYR A 791 -8.38 1.27 5.51
CA TYR A 791 -7.79 -0.04 5.18
C TYR A 791 -8.13 -1.09 6.23
N ILE A 792 -8.15 -0.74 7.51
CA ILE A 792 -8.61 -1.63 8.58
C ILE A 792 -10.10 -1.96 8.36
N LEU A 793 -10.95 -0.96 8.09
CA LEU A 793 -12.39 -1.14 7.85
C LEU A 793 -12.67 -2.05 6.64
N LEU A 794 -11.97 -1.84 5.52
CA LEU A 794 -12.01 -2.73 4.34
C LEU A 794 -11.52 -4.14 4.67
N TYR A 795 -10.43 -4.29 5.45
CA TYR A 795 -9.90 -5.59 5.83
C TYR A 795 -10.86 -6.38 6.74
N TYR A 796 -11.65 -5.69 7.57
CA TYR A 796 -12.70 -6.31 8.39
C TYR A 796 -13.98 -6.62 7.60
N LEU A 797 -14.45 -5.72 6.72
CA LEU A 797 -15.63 -5.96 5.87
C LEU A 797 -15.40 -7.11 4.88
N PHE A 798 -14.20 -7.19 4.27
CA PHE A 798 -13.86 -8.25 3.32
C PHE A 798 -13.71 -9.64 3.98
N PHE A 799 -13.65 -9.70 5.32
CA PHE A 799 -13.61 -10.96 6.08
C PHE A 799 -14.99 -11.43 6.60
N LEU A 800 -16.04 -10.62 6.38
CA LEU A 800 -17.44 -10.92 6.69
C LEU A 800 -18.26 -11.32 5.45
N SER A 801 -17.59 -11.45 4.29
CA SER A 801 -18.11 -12.00 3.03
C SER A 801 -17.56 -13.40 2.76
#